data_AF-A0A1H0UFW0-F1
#
_entry.id   AF-A0A1H0UFW0-F1
#
_cell.length_a   1.000
_cell.length_b   1.000
_cell.length_c   1.000
_cell.angle_alpha   90.00
_cell.angle_beta   90.00
_cell.angle_gamma   90.00
#
_symmetry.space_group_name_H-M   'P 1'
#
loop_
_entity.id
_entity.type
_entity.pdbx_description
1 polymer ?
#
loop_
_entity_poly.entity_id
_entity_poly.type
_entity_poly.pdbx_seq_one_letter_code
_entity_poly.pdbx_strand_id
1 'polypeptide(L)'
;MFGRGRGREHDSRRASGQQYRAAPRKASKTARTGKRGDRKLSGEQSLPSYTPSIAARSIDGHLLRTGQDVFAWYRLSPQRWSFRSDSQRQDLIAAIAGQYAELQGRWLHLRVTNRPYPIRMWAEAHVRNAHNPPPDVPGALSFDDYMVGEQQQLMGRSMAEKEVYLGVQVQTRNVVDRAVERAAPLLRRVFPEAVDAELVALDSEIEHLDQVIGSAGLDGRPVTAEEISWLMHRSCSLGLPAPRNLPATPGGEWQPEDLASFTDAADMHQEPYAPTVTVRGRTGSNAGVSRQVAVLTLGQTHGLQIPEVDDPWLQHSDRLPAPVEWSARIYVRRPEDVGGELQRQMNKVRSQVRHYTEEHGLEPPTSLARQAGRVLEIDDEMTSGFTALATRVRSWWRMSVSGPTERDALRLAQQLLDLYKPKVAIEHPEAQYAMAREFIPGEPLASGAYMRRGSVVWAASSVPQATAEVGDRRGVLLGETCTATRRPVAWDPWMAQEVRDASGLTAMVAGLGGGKSFLGGGLVYKTLRAGAYWTLLDPSGPLAELCELPELRPYARPINLLNAQPGILNPYRVVAEPELEHFVDEEDPERSWRRERALAAATRRRLVLDVLTGLLPYDVARMPQTRIVLLRAVRAVGGRPDAHPGMVFEALRRDASEHHEHAVVVADFLDEVRERMSLLIPEADADPYSQRREDRLTVLTMAGLTLPKDGVGREHWTDSEALGVQLLNLAAWLTQRTVYERPKEERKGVWIDEAFFLSEVPTGRVLMNRFARDSRKWNVRVLLSSQIPADFLRIQGFVSLLDSVFIGRLDDEQAQSDALRLLKVPVDAGYEQVVSALGRRPGPARNSTERDRSPRQFIFGDGDGGVERIRIDFSGPHLQHLRDSLDTTPVVEDSDEDSAGGNESLTPNSDSIAEIGGADTEEEPVPEEDEELLEDFTEWELTAAGVGRDDQPTDSGEDPGGSNGYRGGDRARGVS
;
A
#
# COMPACT_ATOMS: atom_id res chain seq x y z
N MET A 1 41.83 17.25 -1.41
CA MET A 1 43.29 17.52 -1.51
C MET A 1 43.74 17.21 -2.94
N PHE A 2 44.56 18.06 -3.56
CA PHE A 2 45.18 17.77 -4.87
C PHE A 2 46.63 17.30 -4.69
N GLY A 3 47.05 16.30 -5.48
CA GLY A 3 48.44 15.83 -5.53
C GLY A 3 48.85 15.49 -6.97
N ARG A 4 49.63 16.37 -7.61
CA ARG A 4 50.25 16.16 -8.93
C ARG A 4 51.65 15.56 -8.76
N GLY A 5 52.10 14.74 -9.73
CA GLY A 5 53.50 14.33 -9.90
C GLY A 5 53.84 14.04 -11.36
N ARG A 6 54.99 14.51 -11.86
CA ARG A 6 55.43 14.48 -13.27
C ARG A 6 56.88 13.97 -13.39
N GLY A 7 57.24 13.42 -14.55
CA GLY A 7 58.62 13.11 -14.98
C GLY A 7 58.66 11.81 -15.80
N ARG A 8 59.03 11.68 -17.08
CA ARG A 8 59.74 12.48 -18.11
C ARG A 8 61.25 12.15 -18.32
N GLU A 9 61.49 11.44 -19.44
CA GLU A 9 62.65 11.50 -20.38
C GLU A 9 63.99 10.77 -20.13
N HIS A 10 64.62 10.46 -21.29
CA HIS A 10 66.03 10.07 -21.57
C HIS A 10 66.50 8.62 -21.28
N ASP A 11 67.40 7.98 -22.05
CA ASP A 11 68.13 8.38 -23.28
C ASP A 11 68.67 7.18 -24.10
N SER A 12 69.13 7.44 -25.35
CA SER A 12 70.30 6.77 -26.00
C SER A 12 70.16 5.32 -26.56
N ARG A 13 70.93 4.81 -27.55
CA ARG A 13 72.01 5.36 -28.44
C ARG A 13 72.39 4.33 -29.56
N ARG A 14 72.87 4.83 -30.72
CA ARG A 14 73.95 4.26 -31.61
C ARG A 14 73.73 2.87 -32.30
N ALA A 15 74.40 2.52 -33.41
CA ALA A 15 75.07 3.31 -34.48
C ALA A 15 75.41 2.45 -35.72
N SER A 16 75.44 3.11 -36.90
CA SER A 16 76.33 2.91 -38.08
C SER A 16 76.78 1.52 -38.57
N GLY A 17 76.63 1.28 -39.89
CA GLY A 17 77.38 0.24 -40.62
C GLY A 17 77.07 0.20 -42.13
N GLN A 18 77.70 1.07 -42.94
CA GLN A 18 77.62 1.00 -44.41
C GLN A 18 78.60 -0.04 -44.98
N GLN A 19 78.25 -0.75 -46.07
CA GLN A 19 78.82 -0.51 -47.42
C GLN A 19 78.50 -1.61 -48.46
N TYR A 20 78.12 -1.18 -49.68
CA TYR A 20 78.36 -1.74 -51.04
C TYR A 20 78.15 -3.25 -51.36
N ARG A 21 77.80 -3.71 -52.57
CA ARG A 21 77.45 -3.19 -53.93
C ARG A 21 76.63 -4.35 -54.59
N ALA A 22 75.74 -4.21 -55.57
CA ALA A 22 75.88 -3.56 -56.86
C ALA A 22 74.51 -3.47 -57.58
N ALA A 23 74.40 -2.61 -58.60
CA ALA A 23 73.32 -2.63 -59.60
C ALA A 23 73.82 -3.30 -60.90
N PRO A 24 72.93 -3.73 -61.82
CA PRO A 24 72.61 -2.78 -62.90
C PRO A 24 71.19 -2.84 -63.51
N ARG A 25 70.86 -1.72 -64.19
CA ARG A 25 70.00 -1.55 -65.39
C ARG A 25 68.45 -1.58 -65.29
N LYS A 26 67.89 -0.37 -65.45
CA LYS A 26 66.86 0.06 -66.43
C LYS A 26 65.83 -1.01 -66.91
N ALA A 27 64.54 -0.76 -66.68
CA ALA A 27 63.66 -0.14 -67.70
C ALA A 27 62.26 0.21 -67.16
N SER A 28 61.58 1.08 -67.90
CA SER A 28 60.31 1.78 -67.63
C SER A 28 59.01 0.96 -67.60
N LYS A 29 57.97 1.61 -67.05
CA LYS A 29 56.53 1.64 -67.45
C LYS A 29 55.48 0.76 -66.72
N THR A 30 54.38 1.47 -66.42
CA THR A 30 52.95 1.05 -66.37
C THR A 30 52.47 0.05 -65.31
N ALA A 31 51.85 0.63 -64.27
CA ALA A 31 50.48 0.39 -63.81
C ALA A 31 49.86 -1.03 -63.91
N ARG A 32 49.52 -1.60 -62.74
CA ARG A 32 48.14 -2.04 -62.45
C ARG A 32 47.88 -2.23 -60.96
N THR A 33 46.67 -1.87 -60.53
CA THR A 33 46.15 -2.02 -59.16
C THR A 33 45.91 -3.49 -58.81
N GLY A 34 46.67 -4.03 -57.86
CA GLY A 34 46.45 -5.36 -57.30
C GLY A 34 45.72 -5.31 -55.96
N LYS A 35 44.64 -6.11 -55.81
CA LYS A 35 43.94 -6.30 -54.53
C LYS A 35 44.91 -6.75 -53.45
N ARG A 36 45.02 -6.00 -52.34
CA ARG A 36 45.52 -6.56 -51.07
C ARG A 36 44.35 -7.26 -50.40
N GLY A 37 44.39 -8.60 -50.40
CA GLY A 37 43.50 -9.39 -49.55
C GLY A 37 43.95 -9.27 -48.09
N ASP A 38 42.99 -9.18 -47.18
CA ASP A 38 43.27 -9.22 -45.75
C ASP A 38 43.91 -10.55 -45.36
N ARG A 39 45.01 -10.45 -44.64
CA ARG A 39 45.85 -11.58 -44.28
C ARG A 39 45.31 -12.20 -43.00
N LYS A 40 44.30 -13.06 -43.12
CA LYS A 40 43.75 -13.84 -42.00
C LYS A 40 44.87 -14.48 -41.18
N LEU A 41 44.75 -14.38 -39.85
CA LEU A 41 45.70 -14.98 -38.92
C LEU A 41 45.61 -16.50 -39.01
N SER A 42 46.77 -17.17 -39.11
CA SER A 42 46.83 -18.64 -39.23
C SER A 42 46.49 -19.29 -37.89
N GLY A 43 45.20 -19.54 -37.66
CA GLY A 43 44.66 -20.08 -36.41
C GLY A 43 43.13 -20.02 -36.33
N GLU A 44 42.48 -19.13 -37.07
CA GLU A 44 41.02 -19.09 -37.20
C GLU A 44 40.50 -20.31 -37.99
N GLN A 45 40.28 -21.42 -37.27
CA GLN A 45 39.22 -22.34 -37.64
C GLN A 45 37.89 -21.58 -37.63
N SER A 46 36.96 -21.93 -38.51
CA SER A 46 35.64 -21.30 -38.55
C SER A 46 34.91 -21.59 -37.24
N LEU A 47 34.81 -20.59 -36.36
CA LEU A 47 34.03 -20.66 -35.13
C LEU A 47 32.56 -21.02 -35.48
N PRO A 48 31.90 -21.92 -34.73
CA PRO A 48 30.50 -22.22 -34.94
C PRO A 48 29.64 -20.97 -34.74
N SER A 49 28.75 -20.66 -35.68
CA SER A 49 27.76 -19.60 -35.50
C SER A 49 26.65 -20.06 -34.55
N TYR A 50 26.42 -19.34 -33.46
CA TYR A 50 25.27 -19.58 -32.59
C TYR A 50 24.00 -18.94 -33.18
N THR A 51 22.83 -19.50 -32.87
CA THR A 51 21.54 -18.89 -33.15
C THR A 51 20.62 -19.24 -31.99
N PRO A 52 20.06 -18.24 -31.26
CA PRO A 52 19.14 -18.47 -30.17
C PRO A 52 17.94 -19.32 -30.60
N SER A 53 17.42 -20.15 -29.69
CA SER A 53 16.18 -20.92 -29.89
C SER A 53 14.91 -20.07 -29.91
N ILE A 54 15.06 -18.76 -29.67
CA ILE A 54 14.04 -17.70 -29.70
C ILE A 54 14.23 -16.75 -30.89
N ALA A 55 13.22 -15.93 -31.19
CA ALA A 55 13.21 -14.98 -32.31
C ALA A 55 14.12 -13.75 -32.11
N ALA A 56 14.44 -13.39 -30.85
CA ALA A 56 15.35 -12.28 -30.52
C ALA A 56 16.77 -12.53 -31.06
N ARG A 57 17.45 -11.46 -31.48
CA ARG A 57 18.78 -11.48 -32.10
C ARG A 57 19.77 -10.57 -31.39
N SER A 58 19.37 -9.37 -30.98
CA SER A 58 20.12 -8.59 -29.99
C SER A 58 19.18 -7.79 -29.08
N ILE A 59 19.70 -7.36 -27.93
CA ILE A 59 19.02 -6.44 -27.01
C ILE A 59 19.98 -5.28 -26.69
N ASP A 60 19.53 -4.05 -26.93
CA ASP A 60 20.34 -2.84 -26.89
C ASP A 60 19.59 -1.77 -26.09
N GLY A 61 20.00 -1.55 -24.84
CA GLY A 61 19.24 -0.74 -23.88
C GLY A 61 17.83 -1.31 -23.66
N HIS A 62 16.83 -0.58 -24.14
CA HIS A 62 15.41 -0.97 -24.08
C HIS A 62 14.88 -1.52 -25.42
N LEU A 63 15.73 -1.62 -26.46
CA LEU A 63 15.36 -2.12 -27.77
C LEU A 63 15.63 -3.62 -27.88
N LEU A 64 14.65 -4.39 -28.36
CA LEU A 64 14.80 -5.79 -28.72
C LEU A 64 14.71 -5.93 -30.25
N ARG A 65 15.77 -6.45 -30.87
CA ARG A 65 15.86 -6.69 -32.31
C ARG A 65 15.57 -8.16 -32.60
N THR A 66 14.66 -8.41 -33.55
CA THR A 66 14.42 -9.74 -34.16
C THR A 66 14.93 -9.71 -35.59
N GLY A 67 14.91 -10.85 -36.31
CA GLY A 67 15.31 -10.88 -37.72
C GLY A 67 14.33 -10.24 -38.71
N GLN A 68 13.32 -9.49 -38.24
CA GLN A 68 12.32 -8.80 -39.08
C GLN A 68 11.85 -7.46 -38.48
N ASP A 69 11.70 -7.40 -37.15
CA ASP A 69 11.12 -6.27 -36.42
C ASP A 69 12.00 -5.80 -35.25
N VAL A 70 11.92 -4.51 -34.93
CA VAL A 70 12.50 -3.90 -33.72
C VAL A 70 11.36 -3.47 -32.78
N PHE A 71 11.47 -3.83 -31.50
CA PHE A 71 10.52 -3.44 -30.45
C PHE A 71 11.21 -2.60 -29.37
N ALA A 72 10.72 -1.40 -29.11
CA ALA A 72 11.09 -0.61 -27.95
C ALA A 72 10.24 -1.05 -26.74
N TRP A 73 10.88 -1.44 -25.63
CA TRP A 73 10.21 -1.95 -24.44
C TRP A 73 10.12 -0.90 -23.33
N TYR A 74 8.93 -0.80 -22.76
CA TYR A 74 8.60 0.14 -21.70
C TYR A 74 8.08 -0.58 -20.46
N ARG A 75 8.46 -0.11 -19.27
CA ARG A 75 7.78 -0.45 -18.02
C ARG A 75 6.68 0.58 -17.80
N LEU A 76 5.44 0.12 -17.64
CA LEU A 76 4.31 0.98 -17.32
C LEU A 76 4.20 1.17 -15.80
N SER A 77 3.76 2.35 -15.36
CA SER A 77 3.61 2.64 -13.93
C SER A 77 2.35 1.98 -13.35
N PRO A 78 2.31 1.61 -12.06
CA PRO A 78 1.09 1.08 -11.45
C PRO A 78 -0.01 2.16 -11.38
N GLN A 79 -1.21 1.84 -11.85
CA GLN A 79 -2.38 2.73 -11.80
C GLN A 79 -3.31 2.29 -10.68
N ARG A 80 -3.48 3.13 -9.65
CA ARG A 80 -4.45 2.89 -8.57
C ARG A 80 -5.86 2.83 -9.16
N TRP A 81 -6.64 1.78 -8.91
CA TRP A 81 -8.02 1.63 -9.41
C TRP A 81 -9.10 1.77 -8.34
N SER A 82 -8.81 1.26 -7.14
CA SER A 82 -9.71 1.26 -5.98
C SER A 82 -10.08 2.69 -5.56
N PHE A 83 -11.31 2.88 -5.08
CA PHE A 83 -11.84 4.13 -4.52
C PHE A 83 -11.84 5.38 -5.42
N ARG A 84 -11.62 5.25 -6.74
CA ARG A 84 -11.84 6.33 -7.72
C ARG A 84 -13.33 6.60 -7.99
N SER A 85 -13.67 7.80 -8.46
CA SER A 85 -14.98 8.05 -9.09
C SER A 85 -15.04 7.42 -10.48
N ASP A 86 -16.25 7.18 -10.98
CA ASP A 86 -16.42 6.67 -12.35
C ASP A 86 -15.93 7.67 -13.41
N SER A 87 -16.03 8.98 -13.15
CA SER A 87 -15.38 10.00 -13.99
C SER A 87 -13.85 9.84 -14.02
N GLN A 88 -13.18 9.72 -12.87
CA GLN A 88 -11.73 9.51 -12.80
C GLN A 88 -11.27 8.19 -13.43
N ARG A 89 -12.15 7.18 -13.47
CA ARG A 89 -11.93 5.90 -14.16
C ARG A 89 -12.14 6.03 -15.67
N GLN A 90 -13.18 6.73 -16.12
CA GLN A 90 -13.43 7.05 -17.52
C GLN A 90 -12.29 7.89 -18.10
N ASP A 91 -11.81 8.91 -17.38
CA ASP A 91 -10.67 9.75 -17.76
C ASP A 91 -9.38 8.92 -17.96
N LEU A 92 -9.08 8.00 -17.03
CA LEU A 92 -7.93 7.09 -17.15
C LEU A 92 -8.05 6.16 -18.38
N ILE A 93 -9.23 5.60 -18.62
CA ILE A 93 -9.49 4.75 -19.80
C ILE A 93 -9.36 5.55 -21.09
N ALA A 94 -9.89 6.78 -21.12
CA ALA A 94 -9.80 7.68 -22.26
C ALA A 94 -8.36 8.10 -22.57
N ALA A 95 -7.54 8.38 -21.55
CA ALA A 95 -6.12 8.69 -21.70
C ALA A 95 -5.34 7.52 -22.31
N ILE A 96 -5.47 6.31 -21.76
CA ILE A 96 -4.85 5.09 -22.30
C ILE A 96 -5.34 4.81 -23.73
N ALA A 97 -6.64 5.02 -24.01
CA ALA A 97 -7.22 4.84 -25.34
C ALA A 97 -6.66 5.84 -26.37
N GLY A 98 -6.41 7.09 -25.96
CA GLY A 98 -5.74 8.11 -26.76
C GLY A 98 -4.33 7.70 -27.14
N GLN A 99 -3.52 7.27 -26.18
CA GLN A 99 -2.15 6.79 -26.42
C GLN A 99 -2.13 5.56 -27.33
N TYR A 100 -3.04 4.60 -27.12
CA TYR A 100 -3.20 3.47 -28.05
C TYR A 100 -3.60 3.91 -29.47
N ALA A 101 -4.34 5.02 -29.65
CA ALA A 101 -4.67 5.54 -30.96
C ALA A 101 -3.48 6.21 -31.67
N GLU A 102 -2.63 6.92 -30.93
CA GLU A 102 -1.38 7.52 -31.47
C GLU A 102 -0.42 6.43 -32.00
N LEU A 103 -0.46 5.23 -31.42
CA LEU A 103 0.30 4.05 -31.87
C LEU A 103 -0.29 3.33 -33.11
N GLN A 104 -1.16 4.00 -33.88
CA GLN A 104 -1.78 3.46 -35.09
C GLN A 104 -0.79 2.89 -36.12
N GLY A 105 -1.13 1.70 -36.65
CA GLY A 105 -0.31 0.98 -37.62
C GLY A 105 0.91 0.28 -37.02
N ARG A 106 0.97 0.09 -35.70
CA ARG A 106 2.03 -0.63 -34.98
C ARG A 106 1.51 -1.92 -34.34
N TRP A 107 2.40 -2.89 -34.19
CA TRP A 107 2.21 -3.99 -33.24
C TRP A 107 2.68 -3.60 -31.85
N LEU A 108 1.89 -3.99 -30.85
CA LEU A 108 2.20 -3.90 -29.43
C LEU A 108 2.31 -5.32 -28.83
N HIS A 109 3.17 -5.46 -27.83
CA HIS A 109 3.34 -6.66 -27.01
C HIS A 109 3.21 -6.29 -25.53
N LEU A 110 2.03 -6.50 -24.96
CA LEU A 110 1.83 -6.37 -23.52
C LEU A 110 2.33 -7.64 -22.82
N ARG A 111 3.13 -7.50 -21.76
CA ARG A 111 3.47 -8.57 -20.82
C ARG A 111 3.16 -8.12 -19.40
N VAL A 112 2.34 -8.90 -18.70
CA VAL A 112 2.16 -8.77 -17.25
C VAL A 112 2.85 -9.96 -16.60
N THR A 113 3.81 -9.69 -15.72
CA THR A 113 4.54 -10.70 -14.95
C THR A 113 4.54 -10.29 -13.47
N ASN A 114 5.12 -11.12 -12.61
CA ASN A 114 5.10 -10.89 -11.17
C ASN A 114 6.51 -11.04 -10.57
N ARG A 115 6.90 -10.10 -9.71
CA ARG A 115 8.20 -10.05 -9.02
C ARG A 115 8.00 -10.29 -7.52
N PRO A 116 8.76 -11.19 -6.87
CA PRO A 116 8.65 -11.38 -5.42
C PRO A 116 8.90 -10.06 -4.69
N TYR A 117 8.15 -9.82 -3.62
CA TYR A 117 8.40 -8.67 -2.76
C TYR A 117 9.86 -8.69 -2.27
N PRO A 118 10.64 -7.60 -2.38
CA PRO A 118 12.06 -7.60 -2.10
C PRO A 118 12.33 -7.48 -0.59
N ILE A 119 11.97 -8.53 0.18
CA ILE A 119 12.03 -8.58 1.65
C ILE A 119 13.36 -8.05 2.20
N ARG A 120 14.50 -8.46 1.61
CA ARG A 120 15.84 -7.99 2.01
C ARG A 120 16.00 -6.47 1.82
N MET A 121 15.56 -5.92 0.69
CA MET A 121 15.68 -4.47 0.42
C MET A 121 14.76 -3.67 1.32
N TRP A 122 13.55 -4.18 1.59
CA TRP A 122 12.65 -3.61 2.60
C TRP A 122 13.30 -3.61 4.00
N ALA A 123 13.89 -4.74 4.42
CA ALA A 123 14.53 -4.85 5.73
C ALA A 123 15.75 -3.92 5.85
N GLU A 124 16.61 -3.85 4.83
CA GLU A 124 17.71 -2.87 4.76
C GLU A 124 17.19 -1.43 4.82
N ALA A 125 16.11 -1.11 4.10
CA ALA A 125 15.49 0.21 4.14
C ALA A 125 14.86 0.52 5.50
N HIS A 126 14.25 -0.46 6.17
CA HIS A 126 13.70 -0.32 7.52
C HIS A 126 14.81 -0.04 8.54
N VAL A 127 15.89 -0.82 8.54
CA VAL A 127 17.04 -0.60 9.42
C VAL A 127 17.69 0.77 9.17
N ARG A 128 17.83 1.20 7.91
CA ARG A 128 18.31 2.56 7.59
C ARG A 128 17.33 3.66 8.03
N ASN A 129 16.03 3.38 8.05
CA ASN A 129 14.99 4.29 8.53
C ASN A 129 14.85 4.29 10.06
N ALA A 130 15.54 3.41 10.78
CA ALA A 130 15.55 3.37 12.23
C ALA A 130 16.61 4.35 12.77
N HIS A 131 16.20 5.58 13.08
CA HIS A 131 17.10 6.63 13.54
C HIS A 131 17.26 6.56 15.06
N ASN A 132 18.46 6.21 15.55
CA ASN A 132 18.75 6.08 16.99
C ASN A 132 17.74 5.16 17.72
N PRO A 133 17.62 3.85 17.36
CA PRO A 133 16.74 2.92 18.06
C PRO A 133 17.09 2.80 19.56
N PRO A 134 16.12 2.44 20.43
CA PRO A 134 16.40 2.25 21.86
C PRO A 134 17.44 1.14 22.07
N PRO A 135 18.40 1.28 23.00
CA PRO A 135 19.33 0.21 23.34
C PRO A 135 18.60 -1.04 23.82
N ASP A 136 19.05 -2.21 23.36
CA ASP A 136 18.42 -3.50 23.71
C ASP A 136 18.45 -3.77 25.22
N VAL A 137 17.35 -4.33 25.73
CA VAL A 137 17.18 -4.67 27.15
C VAL A 137 17.53 -6.16 27.35
N PRO A 138 18.47 -6.52 28.25
CA PRO A 138 18.84 -7.91 28.49
C PRO A 138 17.64 -8.79 28.86
N GLY A 139 17.46 -9.89 28.14
CA GLY A 139 16.34 -10.82 28.33
C GLY A 139 15.02 -10.43 27.64
N ALA A 140 14.96 -9.27 26.98
CA ALA A 140 13.85 -8.88 26.11
C ALA A 140 14.15 -9.18 24.63
N LEU A 141 13.16 -8.98 23.76
CA LEU A 141 13.31 -9.09 22.31
C LEU A 141 14.26 -8.01 21.79
N SER A 142 15.41 -8.38 21.22
CA SER A 142 16.37 -7.41 20.62
C SER A 142 15.84 -6.79 19.31
N PHE A 143 16.41 -5.66 18.87
CA PHE A 143 16.02 -5.05 17.59
C PHE A 143 16.36 -5.95 16.40
N ASP A 144 17.48 -6.66 16.45
CA ASP A 144 17.86 -7.61 15.40
C ASP A 144 16.91 -8.81 15.36
N ASP A 145 16.54 -9.39 16.51
CA ASP A 145 15.56 -10.49 16.59
C ASP A 145 14.16 -10.04 16.13
N TYR A 146 13.76 -8.82 16.47
CA TYR A 146 12.55 -8.19 15.94
C TYR A 146 12.59 -8.12 14.40
N MET A 147 13.69 -7.65 13.81
CA MET A 147 13.87 -7.58 12.36
C MET A 147 13.97 -8.96 11.67
N VAL A 148 14.49 -9.98 12.36
CA VAL A 148 14.44 -11.37 11.89
C VAL A 148 12.99 -11.88 11.88
N GLY A 149 12.22 -11.62 12.94
CA GLY A 149 10.80 -12.00 13.04
C GLY A 149 9.92 -11.36 11.96
N GLU A 150 10.09 -10.05 11.70
CA GLU A 150 9.35 -9.36 10.62
C GLU A 150 9.67 -9.96 9.24
N GLN A 151 10.93 -10.29 8.97
CA GLN A 151 11.32 -10.95 7.71
C GLN A 151 10.73 -12.37 7.59
N GLN A 152 10.74 -13.15 8.67
CA GLN A 152 10.13 -14.48 8.70
C GLN A 152 8.61 -14.41 8.44
N GLN A 153 7.92 -13.42 9.02
CA GLN A 153 6.48 -13.20 8.79
C GLN A 153 6.15 -12.93 7.31
N LEU A 154 7.05 -12.27 6.56
CA LEU A 154 6.92 -12.05 5.12
C LEU A 154 7.29 -13.30 4.30
N MET A 155 8.35 -14.04 4.69
CA MET A 155 8.83 -15.22 3.95
C MET A 155 7.79 -16.35 3.84
N GLY A 156 6.89 -16.48 4.81
CA GLY A 156 5.81 -17.48 4.79
C GLY A 156 4.68 -17.19 3.79
N ARG A 157 4.73 -16.09 3.04
CA ARG A 157 3.63 -15.62 2.18
C ARG A 157 4.09 -15.47 0.74
N SER A 158 3.30 -15.99 -0.20
CA SER A 158 3.54 -15.83 -1.66
C SER A 158 3.16 -14.42 -2.12
N MET A 159 3.92 -13.43 -1.66
CA MET A 159 3.72 -12.01 -1.95
C MET A 159 4.53 -11.61 -3.19
N ALA A 160 3.82 -11.30 -4.27
CA ALA A 160 4.41 -10.85 -5.52
C ALA A 160 3.76 -9.54 -6.01
N GLU A 161 4.60 -8.65 -6.51
CA GLU A 161 4.22 -7.38 -7.14
C GLU A 161 4.01 -7.59 -8.63
N LYS A 162 2.92 -7.03 -9.15
CA LYS A 162 2.56 -7.05 -10.57
C LYS A 162 3.42 -6.04 -11.34
N GLU A 163 4.20 -6.51 -12.30
CA GLU A 163 4.99 -5.66 -13.21
C GLU A 163 4.40 -5.73 -14.63
N VAL A 164 4.22 -4.55 -15.24
CA VAL A 164 3.59 -4.41 -16.55
C VAL A 164 4.59 -3.83 -17.55
N TYR A 165 4.76 -4.53 -18.65
CA TYR A 165 5.68 -4.21 -19.73
C TYR A 165 4.94 -4.08 -21.05
N LEU A 166 5.33 -3.11 -21.87
CA LEU A 166 4.77 -2.89 -23.19
C LEU A 166 5.89 -2.75 -24.22
N GLY A 167 6.02 -3.72 -25.12
CA GLY A 167 6.84 -3.62 -26.31
C GLY A 167 6.06 -2.94 -27.43
N VAL A 168 6.64 -1.93 -28.07
CA VAL A 168 6.05 -1.19 -29.19
C VAL A 168 6.93 -1.35 -30.43
N GLN A 169 6.33 -1.75 -31.55
CA GLN A 169 7.06 -1.88 -32.81
C GLN A 169 7.52 -0.50 -33.32
N VAL A 170 8.83 -0.36 -33.53
CA VAL A 170 9.48 0.80 -34.15
C VAL A 170 9.25 0.72 -35.66
N GLN A 171 8.75 1.77 -36.31
CA GLN A 171 8.48 1.74 -37.75
C GLN A 171 9.75 2.10 -38.54
N THR A 172 10.61 1.11 -38.79
CA THR A 172 11.67 1.30 -39.79
C THR A 172 11.06 1.44 -41.18
N ARG A 173 11.56 2.41 -41.98
CA ARG A 173 11.00 2.68 -43.31
C ARG A 173 11.44 1.59 -44.29
N ASN A 174 10.52 0.64 -44.51
CA ASN A 174 10.65 -0.53 -45.39
C ASN A 174 11.11 -0.22 -46.85
N VAL A 175 12.42 0.00 -47.06
CA VAL A 175 13.09 -0.16 -48.36
C VAL A 175 14.52 -0.71 -48.23
N VAL A 176 15.27 -0.36 -47.18
CA VAL A 176 16.74 -0.56 -47.13
C VAL A 176 17.22 -1.60 -46.11
N ASP A 177 16.47 -1.84 -45.02
CA ASP A 177 16.81 -2.76 -43.90
C ASP A 177 17.38 -4.13 -44.33
N ARG A 178 16.74 -4.80 -45.33
CA ARG A 178 17.17 -6.12 -45.83
C ARG A 178 18.57 -6.14 -46.45
N ALA A 179 19.12 -4.98 -46.80
CA ALA A 179 20.48 -4.83 -47.30
C ALA A 179 21.49 -4.44 -46.20
N VAL A 180 21.05 -3.78 -45.13
CA VAL A 180 21.93 -3.26 -44.06
C VAL A 180 22.48 -4.39 -43.20
N GLU A 181 21.64 -5.28 -42.65
CA GLU A 181 22.10 -6.38 -41.79
C GLU A 181 23.14 -7.29 -42.45
N ARG A 182 23.02 -7.54 -43.77
CA ARG A 182 23.96 -8.41 -44.50
C ARG A 182 25.16 -7.70 -45.12
N ALA A 183 25.21 -6.36 -45.10
CA ALA A 183 26.26 -5.60 -45.78
C ALA A 183 26.78 -4.37 -45.03
N ALA A 184 26.45 -4.15 -43.76
CA ALA A 184 26.87 -2.99 -42.96
C ALA A 184 28.37 -2.63 -43.07
N PRO A 185 29.35 -3.58 -43.07
CA PRO A 185 30.78 -3.24 -43.22
C PRO A 185 31.15 -2.71 -44.62
N LEU A 186 30.37 -3.05 -45.64
CA LEU A 186 30.54 -2.60 -47.02
C LEU A 186 29.77 -1.31 -47.30
N LEU A 187 28.54 -1.17 -46.78
CA LEU A 187 27.73 0.03 -46.97
C LEU A 187 28.28 1.24 -46.20
N ARG A 188 28.79 1.08 -44.96
CA ARG A 188 29.52 2.17 -44.25
C ARG A 188 30.74 2.71 -44.99
N ARG A 189 31.31 1.95 -45.94
CA ARG A 189 32.43 2.39 -46.80
C ARG A 189 31.98 3.08 -48.09
N VAL A 190 30.70 3.05 -48.44
CA VAL A 190 30.17 3.49 -49.74
C VAL A 190 29.10 4.58 -49.62
N PHE A 191 28.25 4.54 -48.59
CA PHE A 191 27.22 5.56 -48.31
C PHE A 191 27.06 5.81 -46.79
N PRO A 192 28.03 6.46 -46.11
CA PRO A 192 27.93 6.74 -44.69
C PRO A 192 26.71 7.61 -44.34
N GLU A 193 26.46 8.68 -45.11
CA GLU A 193 25.36 9.64 -44.88
C GLU A 193 23.97 8.99 -44.86
N ALA A 194 23.75 7.91 -45.61
CA ALA A 194 22.48 7.19 -45.63
C ALA A 194 22.25 6.36 -44.36
N VAL A 195 23.32 5.74 -43.84
CA VAL A 195 23.28 4.97 -42.58
C VAL A 195 23.12 5.92 -41.40
N ASP A 196 23.83 7.04 -41.40
CA ASP A 196 23.73 8.05 -40.35
C ASP A 196 22.33 8.69 -40.33
N ALA A 197 21.72 8.96 -41.50
CA ALA A 197 20.34 9.44 -41.59
C ALA A 197 19.28 8.40 -41.17
N GLU A 198 19.53 7.10 -41.41
CA GLU A 198 18.66 6.00 -40.98
C GLU A 198 18.71 5.80 -39.45
N LEU A 199 19.91 5.90 -38.85
CA LEU A 199 20.09 5.90 -37.39
C LEU A 199 19.39 7.11 -36.74
N VAL A 200 19.59 8.32 -37.26
CA VAL A 200 18.90 9.54 -36.77
C VAL A 200 17.37 9.44 -36.91
N ALA A 201 16.87 8.79 -37.97
CA ALA A 201 15.43 8.56 -38.13
C ALA A 201 14.89 7.52 -37.13
N LEU A 202 15.70 6.52 -36.76
CA LEU A 202 15.37 5.53 -35.74
C LEU A 202 15.40 6.14 -34.32
N ASP A 203 16.40 6.98 -34.03
CA ASP A 203 16.49 7.72 -32.76
C ASP A 203 15.30 8.67 -32.59
N SER A 204 14.97 9.47 -33.61
CA SER A 204 13.82 10.39 -33.59
C SER A 204 12.46 9.67 -33.45
N GLU A 205 12.35 8.45 -33.98
CA GLU A 205 11.17 7.59 -33.83
C GLU A 205 11.07 7.02 -32.40
N ILE A 206 12.20 6.66 -31.78
CA ILE A 206 12.25 6.23 -30.38
C ILE A 206 11.91 7.38 -29.44
N GLU A 207 12.47 8.58 -29.64
CA GLU A 207 12.13 9.77 -28.85
C GLU A 207 10.63 10.09 -28.90
N HIS A 208 10.00 9.90 -30.07
CA HIS A 208 8.55 10.04 -30.20
C HIS A 208 7.78 8.95 -29.41
N LEU A 209 8.20 7.69 -29.48
CA LEU A 209 7.58 6.61 -28.70
C LEU A 209 7.75 6.83 -27.19
N ASP A 210 8.93 7.27 -26.73
CA ASP A 210 9.20 7.64 -25.34
C ASP A 210 8.23 8.72 -24.85
N GLN A 211 7.96 9.74 -25.68
CA GLN A 211 7.03 10.81 -25.36
C GLN A 211 5.55 10.33 -25.33
N VAL A 212 5.13 9.50 -26.27
CA VAL A 212 3.77 8.93 -26.33
C VAL A 212 3.51 8.03 -25.13
N ILE A 213 4.45 7.14 -24.81
CA ILE A 213 4.31 6.17 -23.70
C ILE A 213 4.47 6.84 -22.32
N GLY A 214 5.34 7.86 -22.21
CA GLY A 214 5.54 8.65 -20.99
C GLY A 214 4.44 9.67 -20.69
N SER A 215 3.44 9.81 -21.57
CA SER A 215 2.28 10.66 -21.31
C SER A 215 1.28 10.03 -20.33
N ALA A 216 0.42 10.86 -19.73
CA ALA A 216 -0.54 10.44 -18.72
C ALA A 216 -1.48 9.32 -19.22
N GLY A 217 -1.65 8.26 -18.43
CA GLY A 217 -2.50 7.10 -18.73
C GLY A 217 -1.70 5.79 -18.80
N LEU A 218 -0.68 5.74 -19.67
CA LEU A 218 0.33 4.69 -19.69
C LEU A 218 1.50 4.96 -18.73
N ASP A 219 1.80 6.25 -18.48
CA ASP A 219 2.81 6.73 -17.52
C ASP A 219 4.10 5.88 -17.53
N GLY A 220 4.52 5.50 -18.73
CA GLY A 220 5.55 4.49 -18.95
C GLY A 220 6.92 5.09 -19.17
N ARG A 221 7.96 4.30 -18.91
CA ARG A 221 9.35 4.67 -19.19
C ARG A 221 10.10 3.53 -19.86
N PRO A 222 11.17 3.81 -20.63
CA PRO A 222 12.08 2.77 -21.11
C PRO A 222 12.50 1.81 -19.99
N VAL A 223 12.54 0.52 -20.30
CA VAL A 223 13.04 -0.50 -19.35
C VAL A 223 14.54 -0.33 -19.11
N THR A 224 14.98 -0.53 -17.88
CA THR A 224 16.41 -0.64 -17.58
C THR A 224 16.96 -2.00 -18.02
N ALA A 225 18.28 -2.11 -18.11
CA ALA A 225 18.94 -3.37 -18.48
C ALA A 225 18.59 -4.53 -17.50
N GLU A 226 18.45 -4.24 -16.21
CA GLU A 226 17.99 -5.24 -15.22
C GLU A 226 16.53 -5.65 -15.43
N GLU A 227 15.67 -4.72 -15.86
CA GLU A 227 14.24 -4.97 -16.06
C GLU A 227 13.97 -5.77 -17.35
N ILE A 228 14.69 -5.51 -18.44
CA ILE A 228 14.59 -6.33 -19.66
C ILE A 228 15.21 -7.72 -19.44
N SER A 229 16.33 -7.82 -18.70
CA SER A 229 16.91 -9.09 -18.27
C SER A 229 15.92 -9.91 -17.43
N TRP A 230 15.25 -9.28 -16.46
CA TRP A 230 14.18 -9.89 -15.68
C TRP A 230 13.00 -10.35 -16.55
N LEU A 231 12.49 -9.49 -17.45
CA LEU A 231 11.40 -9.82 -18.37
C LEU A 231 11.74 -11.01 -19.27
N MET A 232 12.96 -11.06 -19.81
CA MET A 232 13.45 -12.15 -20.66
C MET A 232 13.57 -13.46 -19.85
N HIS A 233 14.19 -13.43 -18.67
CA HIS A 233 14.26 -14.60 -17.79
C HIS A 233 12.86 -15.12 -17.38
N ARG A 234 11.96 -14.24 -16.93
CA ARG A 234 10.58 -14.61 -16.57
C ARG A 234 9.83 -15.24 -17.74
N SER A 235 10.01 -14.70 -18.94
CA SER A 235 9.27 -15.18 -20.13
C SER A 235 9.84 -16.48 -20.70
N CYS A 236 11.17 -16.66 -20.71
CA CYS A 236 11.79 -17.93 -21.12
C CYS A 236 11.62 -19.03 -20.05
N SER A 237 11.36 -18.66 -18.79
CA SER A 237 11.11 -19.56 -17.65
C SER A 237 9.66 -19.51 -17.17
N LEU A 238 8.69 -19.40 -18.09
CA LEU A 238 7.27 -19.19 -17.79
C LEU A 238 6.74 -20.20 -16.75
N GLY A 239 6.06 -19.69 -15.71
CA GLY A 239 5.48 -20.55 -14.65
C GLY A 239 6.47 -21.19 -13.67
N LEU A 240 7.78 -21.16 -13.91
CA LEU A 240 8.77 -21.50 -12.87
C LEU A 240 8.75 -20.45 -11.75
N PRO A 241 9.19 -20.80 -10.52
CA PRO A 241 9.41 -19.82 -9.46
C PRO A 241 10.30 -18.67 -9.95
N ALA A 242 10.11 -17.49 -9.38
CA ALA A 242 10.98 -16.35 -9.60
C ALA A 242 12.45 -16.71 -9.30
N PRO A 243 13.41 -16.39 -10.20
CA PRO A 243 14.82 -16.68 -9.95
C PRO A 243 15.31 -15.88 -8.74
N ARG A 244 15.96 -16.54 -7.78
CA ARG A 244 16.41 -15.92 -6.52
C ARG A 244 17.55 -14.93 -6.75
N ASN A 245 18.43 -15.23 -7.69
CA ASN A 245 19.53 -14.38 -8.14
C ASN A 245 19.41 -14.26 -9.66
N LEU A 246 19.46 -13.02 -10.18
CA LEU A 246 19.70 -12.78 -11.61
C LEU A 246 21.22 -12.81 -11.90
N PRO A 247 21.64 -13.13 -13.13
CA PRO A 247 22.99 -12.85 -13.60
C PRO A 247 23.28 -11.34 -13.52
N ALA A 248 24.54 -10.99 -13.27
CA ALA A 248 24.99 -9.61 -13.40
C ALA A 248 24.76 -9.13 -14.84
N THR A 249 24.06 -8.02 -15.00
CA THR A 249 23.69 -7.48 -16.31
C THR A 249 24.63 -6.32 -16.67
N PRO A 250 25.68 -6.53 -17.49
CA PRO A 250 26.52 -5.45 -17.97
C PRO A 250 25.71 -4.53 -18.90
N GLY A 251 25.94 -3.21 -18.82
CA GLY A 251 25.20 -2.21 -19.59
C GLY A 251 25.59 -2.08 -21.07
N GLY A 252 25.97 -3.18 -21.73
CA GLY A 252 26.28 -3.24 -23.16
C GLY A 252 25.17 -3.88 -23.99
N GLU A 253 25.28 -3.85 -25.31
CA GLU A 253 24.40 -4.63 -26.21
C GLU A 253 24.63 -6.14 -25.99
N TRP A 254 23.53 -6.88 -25.82
CA TRP A 254 23.52 -8.34 -25.75
C TRP A 254 23.48 -8.91 -27.15
N GLN A 255 24.54 -9.63 -27.54
CA GLN A 255 24.66 -10.30 -28.84
C GLN A 255 23.94 -11.66 -28.85
N PRO A 256 23.75 -12.32 -30.01
CA PRO A 256 23.08 -13.62 -30.08
C PRO A 256 23.64 -14.66 -29.09
N GLU A 257 24.94 -14.66 -28.86
CA GLU A 257 25.63 -15.55 -27.93
C GLU A 257 25.26 -15.28 -26.46
N ASP A 258 25.02 -14.02 -26.07
CA ASP A 258 24.64 -13.64 -24.70
C ASP A 258 23.20 -14.04 -24.38
N LEU A 259 22.31 -14.02 -25.40
CA LEU A 259 20.92 -14.44 -25.28
C LEU A 259 20.76 -15.92 -24.90
N ALA A 260 21.81 -16.73 -25.09
CA ALA A 260 21.84 -18.13 -24.63
C ALA A 260 21.57 -18.25 -23.11
N SER A 261 21.99 -17.26 -22.32
CA SER A 261 21.78 -17.26 -20.86
C SER A 261 20.29 -17.23 -20.46
N PHE A 262 19.41 -16.71 -21.32
CA PHE A 262 17.95 -16.77 -21.11
C PHE A 262 17.37 -18.12 -21.51
N THR A 263 17.81 -18.69 -22.63
CA THR A 263 17.28 -19.94 -23.19
C THR A 263 17.82 -21.19 -22.50
N ASP A 264 19.01 -21.13 -21.91
CA ASP A 264 19.61 -22.24 -21.16
C ASP A 264 19.09 -22.33 -19.71
N ALA A 265 18.37 -21.30 -19.24
CA ALA A 265 17.79 -21.25 -17.89
C ALA A 265 16.67 -22.28 -17.69
N ALA A 266 15.81 -22.45 -18.71
CA ALA A 266 14.66 -23.34 -18.68
C ALA A 266 14.35 -23.89 -20.07
N ASP A 267 13.74 -25.07 -20.10
CA ASP A 267 13.33 -25.76 -21.31
C ASP A 267 11.83 -26.07 -21.24
N MET A 268 11.15 -25.88 -22.36
CA MET A 268 9.71 -26.05 -22.48
C MET A 268 9.45 -27.23 -23.42
N HIS A 269 8.63 -28.18 -23.00
CA HIS A 269 8.21 -29.30 -23.85
C HIS A 269 6.75 -29.65 -23.58
N GLN A 270 6.07 -30.16 -24.60
CA GLN A 270 4.68 -30.60 -24.54
C GLN A 270 4.63 -31.98 -25.21
N GLU A 271 4.06 -32.98 -24.54
CA GLU A 271 3.71 -34.24 -25.20
C GLU A 271 2.55 -34.00 -26.17
N PRO A 272 2.46 -34.69 -27.32
CA PRO A 272 1.39 -34.46 -28.29
C PRO A 272 -0.01 -34.50 -27.65
N TYR A 273 -0.78 -33.43 -27.85
CA TYR A 273 -2.12 -33.21 -27.28
C TYR A 273 -2.19 -33.08 -25.74
N ALA A 274 -1.06 -33.00 -25.02
CA ALA A 274 -1.07 -32.73 -23.59
C ALA A 274 -1.75 -31.37 -23.30
N PRO A 275 -2.63 -31.30 -22.29
CA PRO A 275 -3.37 -30.08 -21.96
C PRO A 275 -2.52 -29.03 -21.24
N THR A 276 -1.25 -29.32 -20.95
CA THR A 276 -0.30 -28.37 -20.36
C THR A 276 1.07 -28.45 -21.05
N VAL A 277 1.88 -27.39 -20.91
CA VAL A 277 3.30 -27.42 -21.28
C VAL A 277 4.15 -27.62 -20.02
N THR A 278 5.10 -28.55 -20.08
CA THR A 278 6.07 -28.79 -19.01
C THR A 278 7.25 -27.84 -19.16
N VAL A 279 7.44 -26.98 -18.16
CA VAL A 279 8.58 -26.06 -18.08
C VAL A 279 9.54 -26.57 -17.01
N ARG A 280 10.77 -26.91 -17.41
CA ARG A 280 11.81 -27.47 -16.55
C ARG A 280 12.98 -26.52 -16.42
N GLY A 281 13.28 -26.10 -15.20
CA GLY A 281 14.49 -25.32 -14.91
C GLY A 281 15.74 -26.18 -15.07
N ARG A 282 16.69 -25.69 -15.86
CA ARG A 282 17.95 -26.40 -16.20
C ARG A 282 19.15 -25.85 -15.44
N THR A 283 19.17 -24.55 -15.17
CA THR A 283 20.28 -23.88 -14.46
C THR A 283 19.76 -22.90 -13.39
N GLY A 284 20.67 -22.30 -12.63
CA GLY A 284 20.35 -21.31 -11.59
C GLY A 284 19.52 -21.88 -10.42
N SER A 285 18.77 -21.01 -9.74
CA SER A 285 17.98 -21.39 -8.55
C SER A 285 16.80 -22.33 -8.83
N ASN A 286 16.48 -22.55 -10.09
CA ASN A 286 15.37 -23.39 -10.54
C ASN A 286 15.84 -24.73 -11.13
N ALA A 287 17.15 -25.03 -11.11
CA ALA A 287 17.70 -26.27 -11.64
C ALA A 287 17.00 -27.51 -11.02
N GLY A 288 16.44 -28.38 -11.87
CA GLY A 288 15.70 -29.56 -11.45
C GLY A 288 14.24 -29.32 -11.07
N VAL A 289 13.79 -28.06 -10.94
CA VAL A 289 12.37 -27.74 -10.70
C VAL A 289 11.59 -27.91 -12.01
N SER A 290 10.49 -28.65 -11.95
CA SER A 290 9.51 -28.73 -13.03
C SER A 290 8.18 -28.09 -12.63
N ARG A 291 7.48 -27.51 -13.60
CA ARG A 291 6.13 -26.94 -13.47
C ARG A 291 5.32 -27.29 -14.71
N GLN A 292 4.04 -27.56 -14.50
CA GLN A 292 3.07 -27.66 -15.58
C GLN A 292 2.37 -26.31 -15.73
N VAL A 293 2.29 -25.81 -16.96
CA VAL A 293 1.72 -24.50 -17.28
C VAL A 293 0.54 -24.70 -18.22
N ALA A 294 -0.63 -24.19 -17.83
CA ALA A 294 -1.80 -24.08 -18.69
C ALA A 294 -1.89 -22.64 -19.21
N VAL A 295 -1.87 -22.49 -20.53
CA VAL A 295 -2.06 -21.23 -21.26
C VAL A 295 -3.48 -21.18 -21.79
N LEU A 296 -4.24 -20.21 -21.31
CA LEU A 296 -5.61 -19.93 -21.73
C LEU A 296 -5.64 -18.68 -22.61
N THR A 297 -6.73 -18.50 -23.35
CA THR A 297 -6.93 -17.34 -24.23
C THR A 297 -8.31 -16.72 -24.06
N LEU A 298 -8.40 -15.40 -24.26
CA LEU A 298 -9.68 -14.69 -24.21
C LEU A 298 -10.59 -15.12 -25.37
N GLY A 299 -11.77 -15.62 -25.03
CA GLY A 299 -12.85 -16.00 -25.94
C GLY A 299 -13.80 -14.85 -26.25
N GLN A 300 -15.08 -15.14 -26.45
CA GLN A 300 -16.10 -14.10 -26.68
C GLN A 300 -16.39 -13.28 -25.42
N THR A 301 -16.71 -12.00 -25.61
CA THR A 301 -16.89 -11.02 -24.53
C THR A 301 -18.18 -10.25 -24.78
N HIS A 302 -19.07 -10.22 -23.79
CA HIS A 302 -20.41 -9.65 -23.93
C HIS A 302 -20.82 -8.83 -22.70
N GLY A 303 -21.40 -7.65 -22.92
CA GLY A 303 -22.05 -6.87 -21.86
C GLY A 303 -21.14 -6.39 -20.73
N LEU A 304 -19.85 -6.13 -21.02
CA LEU A 304 -18.99 -5.39 -20.09
C LEU A 304 -19.37 -3.90 -20.13
N GLN A 305 -19.61 -3.32 -18.95
CA GLN A 305 -19.85 -1.89 -18.72
C GLN A 305 -18.80 -1.38 -17.73
N ILE A 306 -17.61 -1.06 -18.26
CA ILE A 306 -16.46 -0.58 -17.47
C ILE A 306 -16.35 0.93 -17.72
N PRO A 307 -16.28 1.79 -16.68
CA PRO A 307 -16.14 1.45 -15.26
C PRO A 307 -17.43 1.30 -14.45
N GLU A 308 -18.58 1.65 -15.02
CA GLU A 308 -19.85 1.90 -14.30
C GLU A 308 -20.41 0.70 -13.51
N VAL A 309 -20.16 -0.53 -13.97
CA VAL A 309 -20.72 -1.77 -13.40
C VAL A 309 -19.67 -2.85 -13.22
N ASP A 310 -18.66 -2.88 -14.09
CA ASP A 310 -17.61 -3.91 -14.15
C ASP A 310 -16.22 -3.33 -13.84
N ASP A 311 -15.40 -4.11 -13.14
CA ASP A 311 -13.97 -3.86 -12.97
C ASP A 311 -13.19 -4.09 -14.29
N PRO A 312 -11.95 -3.54 -14.40
CA PRO A 312 -11.05 -3.84 -15.50
C PRO A 312 -10.81 -5.34 -15.59
N TRP A 313 -11.16 -5.92 -16.74
CA TRP A 313 -11.30 -7.37 -16.86
C TRP A 313 -9.96 -8.13 -16.70
N LEU A 314 -8.81 -7.48 -16.85
CA LEU A 314 -7.50 -8.08 -16.51
C LEU A 314 -7.29 -8.20 -14.99
N GLN A 315 -7.79 -7.23 -14.21
CA GLN A 315 -7.68 -7.20 -12.74
C GLN A 315 -8.50 -8.31 -12.07
N HIS A 316 -9.50 -8.89 -12.76
CA HIS A 316 -10.21 -10.07 -12.24
C HIS A 316 -9.24 -11.20 -11.89
N SER A 317 -8.18 -11.43 -12.69
CA SER A 317 -7.18 -12.47 -12.41
C SER A 317 -6.39 -12.25 -11.11
N ASP A 318 -6.26 -11.00 -10.65
CA ASP A 318 -5.65 -10.65 -9.36
C ASP A 318 -6.50 -11.11 -8.15
N ARG A 319 -7.72 -11.63 -8.40
CA ARG A 319 -8.59 -12.29 -7.41
C ARG A 319 -8.22 -13.75 -7.12
N LEU A 320 -7.20 -14.32 -7.77
CA LEU A 320 -6.71 -15.68 -7.49
C LEU A 320 -5.52 -15.70 -6.49
N PRO A 321 -5.32 -16.79 -5.73
CA PRO A 321 -4.17 -16.92 -4.82
C PRO A 321 -2.84 -17.16 -5.54
N ALA A 322 -2.89 -17.70 -6.76
CA ALA A 322 -1.73 -17.95 -7.59
C ALA A 322 -1.52 -16.80 -8.59
N PRO A 323 -0.28 -16.35 -8.83
CA PRO A 323 -0.01 -15.28 -9.79
C PRO A 323 -0.35 -15.74 -11.21
N VAL A 324 -1.16 -14.93 -11.91
CA VAL A 324 -1.47 -15.10 -13.32
C VAL A 324 -0.54 -14.20 -14.12
N GLU A 325 0.18 -14.75 -15.10
CA GLU A 325 0.91 -13.95 -16.07
C GLU A 325 0.07 -13.74 -17.34
N TRP A 326 0.25 -12.60 -17.98
CA TRP A 326 -0.42 -12.28 -19.25
C TRP A 326 0.59 -11.99 -20.36
N SER A 327 0.22 -12.37 -21.57
CA SER A 327 0.85 -11.90 -22.81
C SER A 327 -0.25 -11.48 -23.78
N ALA A 328 -0.16 -10.29 -24.35
CA ALA A 328 -1.09 -9.87 -25.40
C ALA A 328 -0.38 -9.25 -26.60
N ARG A 329 -0.79 -9.69 -27.79
CA ARG A 329 -0.40 -9.09 -29.07
C ARG A 329 -1.54 -8.20 -29.53
N ILE A 330 -1.28 -6.92 -29.77
CA ILE A 330 -2.29 -5.93 -30.16
C ILE A 330 -1.79 -5.22 -31.42
N TYR A 331 -2.53 -5.32 -32.52
CA TYR A 331 -2.31 -4.49 -33.70
C TYR A 331 -3.29 -3.33 -33.70
N VAL A 332 -2.78 -2.11 -33.56
CA VAL A 332 -3.58 -0.89 -33.69
C VAL A 332 -3.76 -0.61 -35.18
N ARG A 333 -5.00 -0.58 -35.67
CA ARG A 333 -5.27 -0.35 -37.10
C ARG A 333 -5.19 1.13 -37.43
N ARG A 334 -4.83 1.44 -38.68
CA ARG A 334 -4.96 2.81 -39.22
C ARG A 334 -6.43 3.14 -39.46
N PRO A 335 -6.91 4.37 -39.16
CA PRO A 335 -8.29 4.79 -39.41
C PRO A 335 -8.75 4.58 -40.86
N GLU A 336 -7.85 4.78 -41.82
CA GLU A 336 -8.08 4.53 -43.26
C GLU A 336 -8.55 3.09 -43.55
N ASP A 337 -7.88 2.10 -42.93
CA ASP A 337 -8.23 0.68 -43.06
C ASP A 337 -9.57 0.34 -42.41
N VAL A 338 -9.99 1.14 -41.43
CA VAL A 338 -11.15 0.89 -40.56
C VAL A 338 -12.41 1.53 -41.13
N GLY A 339 -12.36 2.80 -41.54
CA GLY A 339 -13.54 3.56 -41.96
C GLY A 339 -14.26 2.91 -43.15
N GLY A 340 -13.50 2.43 -44.14
CA GLY A 340 -14.07 1.72 -45.30
C GLY A 340 -14.72 0.37 -44.96
N GLU A 341 -14.29 -0.30 -43.88
CA GLU A 341 -14.92 -1.54 -43.38
C GLU A 341 -16.17 -1.23 -42.55
N LEU A 342 -16.08 -0.26 -41.63
CA LEU A 342 -17.21 0.19 -40.81
C LEU A 342 -18.35 0.71 -41.68
N GLN A 343 -18.09 1.60 -42.65
CA GLN A 343 -19.13 2.17 -43.52
C GLN A 343 -19.91 1.09 -44.27
N ARG A 344 -19.26 0.00 -44.70
CA ARG A 344 -19.92 -1.15 -45.35
C ARG A 344 -20.83 -1.91 -44.38
N GLN A 345 -20.40 -2.13 -43.13
CA GLN A 345 -21.24 -2.78 -42.11
C GLN A 345 -22.41 -1.90 -41.68
N MET A 346 -22.18 -0.59 -41.48
CA MET A 346 -23.19 0.39 -41.13
C MET A 346 -24.27 0.49 -42.22
N ASN A 347 -23.86 0.56 -43.50
CA ASN A 347 -24.79 0.53 -44.64
C ASN A 347 -25.58 -0.79 -44.72
N LYS A 348 -24.95 -1.94 -44.39
CA LYS A 348 -25.65 -3.23 -44.34
C LYS A 348 -26.72 -3.25 -43.24
N VAL A 349 -26.41 -2.78 -42.02
CA VAL A 349 -27.39 -2.70 -40.92
C VAL A 349 -28.51 -1.72 -41.26
N ARG A 350 -28.18 -0.52 -41.77
CA ARG A 350 -29.16 0.47 -42.25
C ARG A 350 -30.09 -0.13 -43.32
N SER A 351 -29.54 -0.87 -44.29
CA SER A 351 -30.33 -1.55 -45.32
C SER A 351 -31.23 -2.66 -44.75
N GLN A 352 -30.77 -3.39 -43.73
CA GLN A 352 -31.58 -4.43 -43.08
C GLN A 352 -32.74 -3.81 -42.28
N VAL A 353 -32.47 -2.76 -41.48
CA VAL A 353 -33.52 -2.00 -40.77
C VAL A 353 -34.55 -1.48 -41.76
N ARG A 354 -34.09 -0.80 -42.83
CA ARG A 354 -34.96 -0.24 -43.87
C ARG A 354 -35.83 -1.30 -44.54
N HIS A 355 -35.27 -2.47 -44.85
CA HIS A 355 -36.03 -3.60 -45.40
C HIS A 355 -37.16 -4.02 -44.44
N TYR A 356 -36.89 -4.20 -43.14
CA TYR A 356 -37.95 -4.48 -42.16
C TYR A 356 -39.02 -3.37 -42.09
N THR A 357 -38.60 -2.11 -41.94
CA THR A 357 -39.51 -0.99 -41.65
C THR A 357 -40.27 -0.47 -42.88
N GLU A 358 -39.61 -0.34 -44.03
CA GLU A 358 -40.19 0.26 -45.25
C GLU A 358 -40.72 -0.80 -46.23
N GLU A 359 -40.05 -1.94 -46.38
CA GLU A 359 -40.43 -2.95 -47.39
C GLU A 359 -41.43 -3.99 -46.83
N HIS A 360 -41.39 -4.28 -45.53
CA HIS A 360 -42.31 -5.23 -44.88
C HIS A 360 -43.28 -4.58 -43.86
N GLY A 361 -43.06 -3.32 -43.48
CA GLY A 361 -43.90 -2.63 -42.47
C GLY A 361 -43.82 -3.26 -41.07
N LEU A 362 -42.73 -3.98 -40.77
CA LEU A 362 -42.52 -4.70 -39.51
C LEU A 362 -41.46 -3.99 -38.66
N GLU A 363 -41.60 -4.07 -37.34
CA GLU A 363 -40.54 -3.65 -36.44
C GLU A 363 -39.31 -4.57 -36.58
N PRO A 364 -38.08 -4.01 -36.62
CA PRO A 364 -36.87 -4.81 -36.73
C PRO A 364 -36.66 -5.64 -35.45
N PRO A 365 -36.14 -6.89 -35.55
CA PRO A 365 -35.82 -7.70 -34.38
C PRO A 365 -34.94 -6.96 -33.37
N THR A 366 -35.12 -7.19 -32.07
CA THR A 366 -34.48 -6.41 -30.99
C THR A 366 -32.94 -6.43 -31.06
N SER A 367 -32.35 -7.49 -31.61
CA SER A 367 -30.92 -7.59 -31.89
C SER A 367 -30.46 -6.65 -33.01
N LEU A 368 -31.24 -6.53 -34.09
CA LEU A 368 -31.00 -5.63 -35.21
C LEU A 368 -31.26 -4.17 -34.80
N ALA A 369 -32.30 -3.90 -34.01
CA ALA A 369 -32.55 -2.58 -33.42
C ALA A 369 -31.37 -2.11 -32.55
N ARG A 370 -30.80 -2.99 -31.71
CA ARG A 370 -29.60 -2.71 -30.92
C ARG A 370 -28.36 -2.50 -31.77
N GLN A 371 -28.20 -3.23 -32.88
CA GLN A 371 -27.14 -2.98 -33.86
C GLN A 371 -27.30 -1.63 -34.56
N ALA A 372 -28.53 -1.22 -34.87
CA ALA A 372 -28.83 0.08 -35.46
C ALA A 372 -28.49 1.23 -34.51
N GLY A 373 -28.81 1.10 -33.21
CA GLY A 373 -28.40 2.05 -32.17
C GLY A 373 -26.87 2.21 -32.11
N ARG A 374 -26.13 1.09 -32.02
CA ARG A 374 -24.66 1.11 -32.07
C ARG A 374 -24.08 1.68 -33.36
N VAL A 375 -24.77 1.50 -34.49
CA VAL A 375 -24.36 2.12 -35.76
C VAL A 375 -24.52 3.63 -35.72
N LEU A 376 -25.51 4.18 -35.01
CA LEU A 376 -25.65 5.63 -34.81
C LEU A 376 -24.57 6.16 -33.86
N GLU A 377 -24.29 5.48 -32.75
CA GLU A 377 -23.19 5.81 -31.82
C GLU A 377 -21.85 5.88 -32.56
N ILE A 378 -21.54 4.87 -33.40
CA ILE A 378 -20.30 4.84 -34.19
C ILE A 378 -20.27 5.91 -35.30
N ASP A 379 -21.40 6.25 -35.91
CA ASP A 379 -21.48 7.34 -36.91
C ASP A 379 -21.18 8.70 -36.26
N ASP A 380 -21.67 8.93 -35.04
CA ASP A 380 -21.42 10.13 -34.24
C ASP A 380 -19.97 10.19 -33.73
N GLU A 381 -19.40 9.07 -33.25
CA GLU A 381 -17.97 8.93 -32.95
C GLU A 381 -17.09 9.33 -34.15
N MET A 382 -17.44 8.89 -35.36
CA MET A 382 -16.66 9.20 -36.57
C MET A 382 -16.89 10.62 -37.10
N THR A 383 -18.09 11.19 -36.91
CA THR A 383 -18.45 12.51 -37.44
C THR A 383 -18.02 13.66 -36.52
N SER A 384 -17.98 13.43 -35.20
CA SER A 384 -17.60 14.43 -34.18
C SER A 384 -16.11 14.82 -34.19
N GLY A 385 -15.28 14.16 -34.99
CA GLY A 385 -13.87 14.54 -35.22
C GLY A 385 -12.86 14.02 -34.18
N PHE A 386 -13.31 13.34 -33.12
CA PHE A 386 -12.43 12.63 -32.16
C PHE A 386 -11.90 11.31 -32.75
N THR A 387 -11.06 11.42 -33.78
CA THR A 387 -10.51 10.28 -34.55
C THR A 387 -9.81 9.22 -33.69
N ALA A 388 -9.27 9.60 -32.52
CA ALA A 388 -8.62 8.68 -31.60
C ALA A 388 -9.55 7.54 -31.13
N LEU A 389 -10.78 7.87 -30.71
CA LEU A 389 -11.74 6.89 -30.15
C LEU A 389 -12.33 5.96 -31.22
N ALA A 390 -12.45 6.46 -32.46
CA ALA A 390 -12.83 5.66 -33.62
C ALA A 390 -11.78 4.58 -33.99
N THR A 391 -10.56 4.67 -33.46
CA THR A 391 -9.49 3.68 -33.73
C THR A 391 -9.87 2.30 -33.21
N ARG A 392 -9.62 1.27 -34.03
CA ARG A 392 -9.98 -0.13 -33.72
C ARG A 392 -8.74 -1.02 -33.71
N VAL A 393 -8.75 -2.04 -32.87
CA VAL A 393 -7.63 -2.98 -32.67
C VAL A 393 -7.99 -4.39 -33.14
N ARG A 394 -6.96 -5.16 -33.49
CA ARG A 394 -7.00 -6.63 -33.53
C ARG A 394 -6.08 -7.15 -32.45
N SER A 395 -6.58 -7.98 -31.54
CA SER A 395 -5.80 -8.36 -30.36
C SER A 395 -5.99 -9.81 -29.95
N TRP A 396 -4.91 -10.43 -29.47
CA TRP A 396 -4.86 -11.78 -28.92
C TRP A 396 -4.35 -11.67 -27.50
N TRP A 397 -5.09 -12.24 -26.55
CA TRP A 397 -4.82 -12.12 -25.12
C TRP A 397 -4.69 -13.50 -24.53
N ARG A 398 -3.49 -13.81 -24.01
CA ARG A 398 -3.15 -15.07 -23.35
C ARG A 398 -2.94 -14.82 -21.87
N MET A 399 -3.34 -15.79 -21.06
CA MET A 399 -3.06 -15.84 -19.63
C MET A 399 -2.48 -17.21 -19.29
N SER A 400 -1.53 -17.28 -18.36
CA SER A 400 -0.92 -18.54 -17.96
C SER A 400 -0.99 -18.74 -16.45
N VAL A 401 -1.34 -19.95 -16.04
CA VAL A 401 -1.27 -20.43 -14.65
C VAL A 401 -0.38 -21.66 -14.58
N SER A 402 0.35 -21.78 -13.46
CA SER A 402 1.36 -22.83 -13.27
C SER A 402 1.15 -23.60 -11.98
N GLY A 403 1.19 -24.93 -12.05
CA GLY A 403 1.12 -25.83 -10.90
C GLY A 403 2.37 -26.72 -10.78
N PRO A 404 2.64 -27.31 -9.60
CA PRO A 404 3.66 -28.34 -9.46
C PRO A 404 3.28 -29.63 -10.20
N THR A 405 1.98 -29.90 -10.36
CA THR A 405 1.45 -31.00 -11.19
C THR A 405 0.49 -30.47 -12.26
N GLU A 406 0.19 -31.29 -13.27
CA GLU A 406 -0.79 -30.94 -14.32
C GLU A 406 -2.18 -30.72 -13.71
N ARG A 407 -2.59 -31.59 -12.76
CA ARG A 407 -3.86 -31.47 -12.05
C ARG A 407 -3.99 -30.13 -11.30
N ASP A 408 -2.88 -29.61 -10.75
CA ASP A 408 -2.90 -28.31 -10.07
C ASP A 408 -3.00 -27.14 -11.06
N ALA A 409 -2.27 -27.21 -12.19
CA ALA A 409 -2.35 -26.22 -13.26
C ALA A 409 -3.76 -26.16 -13.87
N LEU A 410 -4.37 -27.32 -14.16
CA LEU A 410 -5.73 -27.42 -14.67
C LEU A 410 -6.79 -26.97 -13.64
N ARG A 411 -6.56 -27.21 -12.34
CA ARG A 411 -7.44 -26.67 -11.27
C ARG A 411 -7.45 -25.14 -11.27
N LEU A 412 -6.28 -24.51 -11.38
CA LEU A 412 -6.15 -23.05 -11.50
C LEU A 412 -6.77 -22.53 -12.81
N ALA A 413 -6.62 -23.28 -13.91
CA ALA A 413 -7.22 -22.92 -15.19
C ALA A 413 -8.76 -22.96 -15.14
N GLN A 414 -9.33 -23.96 -14.47
CA GLN A 414 -10.78 -24.04 -14.24
C GLN A 414 -11.27 -22.89 -13.35
N GLN A 415 -10.53 -22.53 -12.30
CA GLN A 415 -10.83 -21.36 -11.48
C GLN A 415 -10.82 -20.05 -12.29
N LEU A 416 -9.90 -19.89 -13.24
CA LEU A 416 -9.92 -18.78 -14.20
C LEU A 416 -11.17 -18.80 -15.09
N LEU A 417 -11.56 -19.95 -15.64
CA LEU A 417 -12.79 -20.06 -16.43
C LEU A 417 -14.03 -19.61 -15.64
N ASP A 418 -14.15 -20.08 -14.39
CA ASP A 418 -15.33 -19.79 -13.57
C ASP A 418 -15.36 -18.35 -13.04
N LEU A 419 -14.20 -17.74 -12.79
CA LEU A 419 -14.04 -16.35 -12.35
C LEU A 419 -14.46 -15.31 -13.39
N TYR A 420 -14.42 -15.66 -14.68
CA TYR A 420 -14.70 -14.76 -15.80
C TYR A 420 -16.12 -14.93 -16.39
N LYS A 421 -16.83 -16.02 -16.03
CA LYS A 421 -18.24 -16.24 -16.38
C LYS A 421 -19.16 -15.22 -15.70
N PRO A 422 -20.31 -14.85 -16.31
CA PRO A 422 -20.75 -15.20 -17.66
C PRO A 422 -20.30 -14.20 -18.75
N LYS A 423 -19.74 -13.04 -18.37
CA LYS A 423 -19.49 -11.92 -19.30
C LYS A 423 -18.31 -12.15 -20.25
N VAL A 424 -17.33 -12.96 -19.84
CA VAL A 424 -16.10 -13.23 -20.61
C VAL A 424 -15.88 -14.74 -20.70
N ALA A 425 -15.90 -15.29 -21.91
CA ALA A 425 -15.48 -16.67 -22.14
C ALA A 425 -13.95 -16.76 -22.09
N ILE A 426 -13.41 -17.74 -21.37
CA ILE A 426 -12.00 -18.11 -21.38
C ILE A 426 -11.88 -19.49 -22.01
N GLU A 427 -10.95 -19.64 -22.94
CA GLU A 427 -10.82 -20.82 -23.80
C GLU A 427 -9.45 -21.48 -23.56
N HIS A 428 -9.40 -22.82 -23.66
CA HIS A 428 -8.18 -23.60 -23.48
C HIS A 428 -7.74 -24.25 -24.82
N PRO A 429 -6.76 -23.68 -25.55
CA PRO A 429 -6.34 -24.17 -26.86
C PRO A 429 -5.35 -25.35 -26.76
N GLU A 430 -5.34 -26.25 -27.75
CA GLU A 430 -4.48 -27.45 -27.74
C GLU A 430 -2.97 -27.16 -27.87
N ALA A 431 -2.59 -26.09 -28.58
CA ALA A 431 -1.19 -25.80 -28.95
C ALA A 431 -0.37 -25.13 -27.82
N GLN A 432 -0.41 -25.69 -26.62
CA GLN A 432 0.13 -25.11 -25.38
C GLN A 432 1.59 -24.64 -25.49
N TYR A 433 2.49 -25.43 -26.07
CA TYR A 433 3.89 -25.03 -26.27
C TYR A 433 4.02 -23.76 -27.12
N ALA A 434 3.33 -23.71 -28.26
CA ALA A 434 3.40 -22.56 -29.16
C ALA A 434 2.72 -21.32 -28.54
N MET A 435 1.62 -21.51 -27.80
CA MET A 435 0.95 -20.43 -27.05
C MET A 435 1.81 -19.91 -25.89
N ALA A 436 2.59 -20.76 -25.22
CA ALA A 436 3.54 -20.34 -24.18
C ALA A 436 4.71 -19.51 -24.76
N ARG A 437 5.18 -19.84 -25.97
CA ARG A 437 6.20 -19.02 -26.66
C ARG A 437 5.74 -17.59 -26.93
N GLU A 438 4.44 -17.34 -27.12
CA GLU A 438 3.92 -15.96 -27.27
C GLU A 438 4.19 -15.05 -26.05
N PHE A 439 4.61 -15.60 -24.90
CA PHE A 439 5.03 -14.83 -23.73
C PHE A 439 6.46 -14.27 -23.87
N ILE A 440 7.31 -14.84 -24.73
CA ILE A 440 8.68 -14.38 -24.91
C ILE A 440 8.70 -13.13 -25.81
N PRO A 441 9.33 -12.03 -25.37
CA PRO A 441 9.54 -10.84 -26.19
C PRO A 441 10.11 -11.18 -27.57
N GLY A 442 9.45 -10.66 -28.62
CA GLY A 442 9.84 -10.89 -30.03
C GLY A 442 9.34 -12.19 -30.68
N GLU A 443 8.79 -13.17 -29.95
CA GLU A 443 8.25 -14.39 -30.57
C GLU A 443 6.98 -14.11 -31.42
N PRO A 444 6.84 -14.68 -32.62
CA PRO A 444 5.66 -14.45 -33.47
C PRO A 444 4.37 -15.00 -32.84
N LEU A 445 3.22 -14.48 -33.27
CA LEU A 445 1.91 -15.03 -32.92
C LEU A 445 1.79 -16.48 -33.43
N ALA A 446 1.52 -17.42 -32.53
CA ALA A 446 1.46 -18.85 -32.85
C ALA A 446 0.18 -19.22 -33.63
N SER A 447 -0.93 -18.53 -33.35
CA SER A 447 -2.19 -18.75 -34.07
C SER A 447 -3.06 -17.50 -34.13
N GLY A 448 -3.60 -17.23 -35.32
CA GLY A 448 -4.62 -16.19 -35.55
C GLY A 448 -5.98 -16.49 -34.90
N ALA A 449 -6.18 -17.70 -34.38
CA ALA A 449 -7.40 -18.06 -33.64
C ALA A 449 -7.60 -17.20 -32.38
N TYR A 450 -8.84 -17.09 -31.93
CA TYR A 450 -9.25 -16.27 -30.78
C TYR A 450 -8.97 -14.76 -30.90
N MET A 451 -8.63 -14.25 -32.09
CA MET A 451 -8.51 -12.81 -32.37
C MET A 451 -9.76 -12.06 -31.90
N ARG A 452 -9.60 -11.05 -31.04
CA ARG A 452 -10.64 -10.09 -30.67
C ARG A 452 -10.57 -8.88 -31.59
N ARG A 453 -11.74 -8.31 -31.90
CA ARG A 453 -11.89 -7.06 -32.67
C ARG A 453 -12.63 -6.08 -31.76
N GLY A 454 -12.04 -4.93 -31.48
CA GLY A 454 -12.60 -3.94 -30.54
C GLY A 454 -12.14 -2.53 -30.85
N SER A 455 -12.62 -1.55 -30.10
CA SER A 455 -12.06 -0.20 -30.07
C SER A 455 -10.77 -0.15 -29.26
N VAL A 456 -9.97 0.91 -29.42
CA VAL A 456 -8.88 1.22 -28.47
C VAL A 456 -9.40 1.39 -27.05
N VAL A 457 -10.63 1.93 -26.87
CA VAL A 457 -11.31 2.05 -25.57
C VAL A 457 -11.55 0.69 -24.91
N TRP A 458 -11.99 -0.33 -25.67
CA TRP A 458 -12.17 -1.69 -25.15
C TRP A 458 -10.83 -2.36 -24.75
N ALA A 459 -9.74 -2.06 -25.46
CA ALA A 459 -8.41 -2.51 -25.06
C ALA A 459 -7.89 -1.74 -23.83
N ALA A 460 -8.17 -0.44 -23.74
CA ALA A 460 -7.79 0.42 -22.63
C ALA A 460 -8.54 0.06 -21.33
N SER A 461 -9.82 -0.33 -21.41
CA SER A 461 -10.62 -0.78 -20.26
C SER A 461 -10.18 -2.11 -19.65
N SER A 462 -9.16 -2.76 -20.22
CA SER A 462 -8.42 -3.83 -19.52
C SER A 462 -7.57 -3.31 -18.35
N VAL A 463 -7.13 -2.04 -18.42
CA VAL A 463 -6.25 -1.35 -17.46
C VAL A 463 -5.18 -2.29 -16.87
N PRO A 464 -4.20 -2.76 -17.66
CA PRO A 464 -3.25 -3.78 -17.21
C PRO A 464 -2.41 -3.33 -16.01
N GLN A 465 -2.18 -2.02 -15.92
CA GLN A 465 -1.52 -1.33 -14.82
C GLN A 465 -2.32 -1.29 -13.51
N ALA A 466 -3.61 -1.67 -13.52
CA ALA A 466 -4.49 -1.60 -12.36
C ALA A 466 -3.86 -2.33 -11.16
N THR A 467 -3.73 -1.58 -10.05
CA THR A 467 -3.14 -2.06 -8.80
C THR A 467 -3.97 -1.63 -7.59
N ALA A 468 -3.71 -2.33 -6.50
CA ALA A 468 -4.26 -2.15 -5.16
C ALA A 468 -3.12 -1.88 -4.15
N GLU A 469 -2.06 -1.21 -4.60
CA GLU A 469 -0.92 -0.85 -3.74
C GLU A 469 -1.20 0.41 -2.92
N VAL A 470 -0.81 0.37 -1.66
CA VAL A 470 -0.98 1.43 -0.66
C VAL A 470 0.21 1.42 0.31
N GLY A 471 0.64 2.61 0.74
CA GLY A 471 1.81 2.77 1.61
C GLY A 471 3.14 2.89 0.85
N ASP A 472 4.23 2.95 1.62
CA ASP A 472 5.49 3.58 1.18
C ASP A 472 6.55 2.58 0.74
N ARG A 473 6.26 1.28 0.88
CA ARG A 473 7.19 0.16 0.61
C ARG A 473 8.48 0.18 1.46
N ARG A 474 8.56 1.08 2.45
CA ARG A 474 9.58 1.24 3.49
C ARG A 474 8.91 1.47 4.84
N GLY A 475 9.68 1.53 5.92
CA GLY A 475 9.13 1.74 7.27
C GLY A 475 8.49 0.49 7.86
N VAL A 476 7.59 0.67 8.82
CA VAL A 476 7.01 -0.43 9.63
C VAL A 476 6.03 -1.27 8.81
N LEU A 477 6.06 -2.60 8.99
CA LEU A 477 5.09 -3.49 8.36
C LEU A 477 3.77 -3.47 9.14
N LEU A 478 2.70 -2.98 8.51
CA LEU A 478 1.35 -2.96 9.08
C LEU A 478 0.63 -4.31 8.89
N GLY A 479 0.87 -4.98 7.76
CA GLY A 479 0.22 -6.23 7.40
C GLY A 479 0.12 -6.40 5.90
N GLU A 480 -1.08 -6.65 5.37
CA GLU A 480 -1.28 -6.97 3.96
C GLU A 480 -2.56 -6.36 3.35
N THR A 481 -2.60 -6.16 2.03
CA THR A 481 -3.83 -5.78 1.32
C THR A 481 -4.87 -6.90 1.38
N CYS A 482 -6.15 -6.52 1.47
CA CYS A 482 -7.30 -7.45 1.49
C CYS A 482 -7.84 -7.78 0.09
N THR A 483 -7.12 -7.42 -0.97
CA THR A 483 -7.27 -8.03 -2.30
C THR A 483 -6.84 -9.50 -2.24
N ALA A 484 -7.30 -10.35 -3.18
CA ALA A 484 -6.97 -11.78 -3.08
C ALA A 484 -5.47 -12.05 -3.35
N THR A 485 -4.86 -11.32 -4.28
CA THR A 485 -3.41 -11.05 -4.24
C THR A 485 -3.11 -10.13 -3.06
N ARG A 486 -2.70 -10.74 -1.94
CA ARG A 486 -2.23 -10.06 -0.74
C ARG A 486 -0.84 -9.48 -1.00
N ARG A 487 -0.67 -8.17 -0.84
CA ARG A 487 0.62 -7.46 -0.92
C ARG A 487 0.99 -6.92 0.46
N PRO A 488 2.27 -6.96 0.88
CA PRO A 488 2.65 -6.41 2.17
C PRO A 488 2.52 -4.89 2.17
N VAL A 489 1.97 -4.35 3.25
CA VAL A 489 1.75 -2.92 3.45
C VAL A 489 2.78 -2.45 4.46
N ALA A 490 3.87 -1.88 3.95
CA ALA A 490 4.88 -1.18 4.74
C ALA A 490 4.62 0.34 4.65
N TRP A 491 4.65 1.03 5.78
CA TRP A 491 4.37 2.46 5.89
C TRP A 491 5.43 3.15 6.74
N ASP A 492 5.85 4.35 6.35
CA ASP A 492 6.79 5.19 7.06
C ASP A 492 6.08 6.49 7.50
N PRO A 493 5.61 6.57 8.76
CA PRO A 493 4.77 7.69 9.22
C PRO A 493 5.46 9.06 9.24
N TRP A 494 6.75 9.14 8.91
CA TRP A 494 7.47 10.41 8.77
C TRP A 494 7.77 10.80 7.32
N MET A 495 7.49 9.93 6.34
CA MET A 495 7.73 10.24 4.92
C MET A 495 6.94 11.46 4.43
N ALA A 496 5.73 11.70 4.98
CA ALA A 496 4.94 12.86 4.62
C ALA A 496 5.64 14.18 5.00
N GLN A 497 6.19 14.26 6.21
CA GLN A 497 6.89 15.44 6.73
C GLN A 497 8.30 15.57 6.14
N GLU A 498 9.05 14.47 6.05
CA GLU A 498 10.47 14.46 5.67
C GLU A 498 10.71 14.47 4.15
N VAL A 499 9.75 14.00 3.34
CA VAL A 499 9.92 13.85 1.88
C VAL A 499 8.83 14.59 1.09
N ARG A 500 7.57 14.56 1.51
CA ARG A 500 6.43 15.14 0.76
C ARG A 500 6.08 16.59 1.14
N ASP A 501 6.79 17.19 2.10
CA ASP A 501 6.51 18.51 2.70
C ASP A 501 5.06 18.69 3.21
N ALA A 502 4.44 17.58 3.61
CA ALA A 502 3.03 17.46 3.99
C ALA A 502 2.81 17.49 5.51
N SER A 503 1.53 17.49 5.91
CA SER A 503 1.10 17.46 7.31
C SER A 503 1.45 16.14 8.00
N GLY A 504 1.66 16.18 9.31
CA GLY A 504 1.86 14.98 10.12
C GLY A 504 0.58 14.40 10.74
N LEU A 505 -0.61 14.80 10.30
CA LEU A 505 -1.88 14.33 10.91
C LEU A 505 -2.35 13.01 10.32
N THR A 506 -2.73 12.08 11.20
CA THR A 506 -3.38 10.81 10.84
C THR A 506 -4.69 10.65 11.61
N ALA A 507 -5.79 10.40 10.90
CA ALA A 507 -7.07 10.05 11.53
C ALA A 507 -7.23 8.52 11.62
N MET A 508 -7.75 8.03 12.75
CA MET A 508 -8.08 6.61 12.96
C MET A 508 -9.54 6.50 13.45
N VAL A 509 -10.46 6.17 12.55
CA VAL A 509 -11.89 6.07 12.87
C VAL A 509 -12.34 4.62 12.79
N ALA A 510 -12.93 4.10 13.84
CA ALA A 510 -13.64 2.82 13.82
C ALA A 510 -14.57 2.70 15.03
N GLY A 511 -15.66 1.97 14.87
CA GLY A 511 -16.57 1.64 15.98
C GLY A 511 -15.92 0.81 17.08
N LEU A 512 -16.68 0.53 18.13
CA LEU A 512 -16.29 -0.34 19.24
C LEU A 512 -15.81 -1.71 18.72
N GLY A 513 -14.68 -2.19 19.25
CA GLY A 513 -14.04 -3.44 18.79
C GLY A 513 -13.40 -3.38 17.39
N GLY A 514 -13.49 -2.26 16.67
CA GLY A 514 -12.94 -2.10 15.32
C GLY A 514 -11.41 -2.18 15.21
N GLY A 515 -10.69 -2.28 16.33
CA GLY A 515 -9.24 -2.50 16.36
C GLY A 515 -8.37 -1.24 16.42
N LYS A 516 -8.93 -0.06 16.76
CA LYS A 516 -8.17 1.20 16.85
C LYS A 516 -6.92 1.05 17.73
N SER A 517 -7.10 0.53 18.95
CA SER A 517 -6.02 0.36 19.93
C SER A 517 -4.96 -0.66 19.47
N PHE A 518 -5.38 -1.70 18.76
CA PHE A 518 -4.49 -2.70 18.16
C PHE A 518 -3.61 -2.10 17.04
N LEU A 519 -4.22 -1.34 16.11
CA LEU A 519 -3.52 -0.63 15.05
C LEU A 519 -2.57 0.44 15.61
N GLY A 520 -3.09 1.35 16.43
CA GLY A 520 -2.34 2.46 17.01
C GLY A 520 -1.21 1.97 17.92
N GLY A 521 -1.48 1.00 18.79
CA GLY A 521 -0.49 0.42 19.69
C GLY A 521 0.63 -0.31 18.94
N GLY A 522 0.29 -1.08 17.90
CA GLY A 522 1.29 -1.73 17.05
C GLY A 522 2.13 -0.73 16.25
N LEU A 523 1.52 0.35 15.77
CA LEU A 523 2.21 1.45 15.09
C LEU A 523 3.18 2.19 16.02
N VAL A 524 2.73 2.54 17.23
CA VAL A 524 3.56 3.17 18.27
C VAL A 524 4.72 2.24 18.64
N TYR A 525 4.44 0.97 18.95
CA TYR A 525 5.47 -0.02 19.27
C TYR A 525 6.52 -0.11 18.15
N LYS A 526 6.12 -0.44 16.91
CA LYS A 526 7.07 -0.66 15.81
C LYS A 526 7.88 0.59 15.46
N THR A 527 7.28 1.79 15.55
CA THR A 527 8.01 3.04 15.28
C THR A 527 8.91 3.47 16.42
N LEU A 528 8.57 3.16 17.68
CA LEU A 528 9.44 3.37 18.83
C LEU A 528 10.64 2.42 18.81
N ARG A 529 10.44 1.14 18.43
CA ARG A 529 11.55 0.21 18.13
C ARG A 529 12.48 0.76 17.04
N ALA A 530 11.95 1.54 16.09
CA ALA A 530 12.72 2.26 15.07
C ALA A 530 13.26 3.66 15.52
N GLY A 531 13.16 3.99 16.81
CA GLY A 531 13.74 5.19 17.42
C GLY A 531 12.82 6.41 17.58
N ALA A 532 11.54 6.33 17.21
CA ALA A 532 10.60 7.43 17.41
C ALA A 532 10.20 7.62 18.89
N TYR A 533 10.00 8.87 19.30
CA TYR A 533 9.54 9.25 20.64
C TYR A 533 8.03 9.45 20.65
N TRP A 534 7.31 8.92 21.65
CA TRP A 534 5.84 8.94 21.69
C TRP A 534 5.26 9.49 23.00
N THR A 535 4.21 10.31 22.87
CA THR A 535 3.32 10.68 23.98
C THR A 535 1.88 10.28 23.65
N LEU A 536 1.29 9.45 24.50
CA LEU A 536 -0.07 8.93 24.36
C LEU A 536 -0.97 9.61 25.39
N LEU A 537 -2.12 10.11 24.93
CA LEU A 537 -3.21 10.62 25.73
C LEU A 537 -4.34 9.58 25.63
N ASP A 538 -4.52 8.79 26.69
CA ASP A 538 -5.47 7.67 26.74
C ASP A 538 -6.54 7.91 27.81
N PRO A 539 -7.75 8.36 27.43
CA PRO A 539 -8.86 8.52 28.37
C PRO A 539 -9.33 7.21 29.01
N SER A 540 -9.12 6.07 28.36
CA SER A 540 -9.66 4.77 28.76
C SER A 540 -8.72 3.97 29.67
N GLY A 541 -7.41 4.04 29.45
CA GLY A 541 -6.37 3.41 30.27
C GLY A 541 -5.57 2.21 29.69
N PRO A 542 -6.10 1.34 28.80
CA PRO A 542 -5.40 0.13 28.36
C PRO A 542 -4.05 0.34 27.68
N LEU A 543 -3.78 1.52 27.11
CA LEU A 543 -2.51 1.76 26.41
C LEU A 543 -1.31 1.88 27.38
N ALA A 544 -1.56 1.94 28.70
CA ALA A 544 -0.51 1.85 29.71
C ALA A 544 0.23 0.51 29.71
N GLU A 545 -0.41 -0.59 29.27
CA GLU A 545 0.22 -1.92 29.20
C GLU A 545 1.45 -1.95 28.26
N LEU A 546 1.51 -1.06 27.27
CA LEU A 546 2.70 -0.88 26.42
C LEU A 546 3.94 -0.44 27.23
N CYS A 547 3.76 0.16 28.41
CA CYS A 547 4.85 0.53 29.30
C CYS A 547 5.44 -0.67 30.06
N GLU A 548 4.70 -1.77 30.21
CA GLU A 548 5.17 -2.96 30.94
C GLU A 548 5.92 -3.96 30.04
N LEU A 549 5.85 -3.80 28.71
CA LEU A 549 6.62 -4.59 27.74
C LEU A 549 8.13 -4.54 28.07
N PRO A 550 8.83 -5.68 28.24
CA PRO A 550 10.20 -5.72 28.76
C PRO A 550 11.21 -4.83 28.03
N GLU A 551 11.14 -4.77 26.70
CA GLU A 551 11.99 -3.93 25.86
C GLU A 551 11.69 -2.42 25.96
N LEU A 552 10.48 -2.04 26.36
CA LEU A 552 10.04 -0.64 26.41
C LEU A 552 10.12 -0.07 27.83
N ARG A 553 9.89 -0.90 28.85
CA ARG A 553 9.78 -0.53 30.27
C ARG A 553 10.89 0.41 30.78
N PRO A 554 12.19 0.21 30.49
CA PRO A 554 13.24 1.14 30.93
C PRO A 554 13.06 2.57 30.39
N TYR A 555 12.46 2.68 29.20
CA TYR A 555 12.22 3.91 28.44
C TYR A 555 10.78 4.42 28.52
N ALA A 556 9.90 3.78 29.30
CA ALA A 556 8.48 4.09 29.37
C ALA A 556 8.08 4.76 30.69
N ARG A 557 7.25 5.81 30.62
CA ARG A 557 6.69 6.53 31.78
C ARG A 557 5.16 6.53 31.71
N PRO A 558 4.48 5.59 32.41
CA PRO A 558 3.05 5.70 32.64
C PRO A 558 2.77 6.83 33.65
N ILE A 559 1.75 7.65 33.39
CA ILE A 559 1.31 8.76 34.23
C ILE A 559 -0.22 8.69 34.34
N ASN A 560 -0.71 8.08 35.42
CA ASN A 560 -2.15 8.13 35.72
C ASN A 560 -2.49 9.51 36.32
N LEU A 561 -3.42 10.24 35.69
CA LEU A 561 -3.80 11.60 36.10
C LEU A 561 -4.52 11.68 37.46
N LEU A 562 -4.83 10.55 38.11
CA LEU A 562 -5.34 10.48 39.47
C LEU A 562 -4.34 9.89 40.49
N ASN A 563 -3.39 9.07 40.03
CA ASN A 563 -2.47 8.33 40.90
C ASN A 563 -1.10 8.13 40.25
N ALA A 564 -0.28 9.19 40.28
CA ALA A 564 1.10 9.20 39.79
C ALA A 564 2.02 9.93 40.80
N GLN A 565 3.32 9.97 40.50
CA GLN A 565 4.31 10.59 41.38
C GLN A 565 3.96 12.06 41.72
N PRO A 566 3.99 12.48 43.00
CA PRO A 566 3.73 13.86 43.39
C PRO A 566 4.62 14.86 42.64
N GLY A 567 4.04 15.98 42.24
CA GLY A 567 4.70 17.03 41.45
C GLY A 567 4.90 16.75 39.95
N ILE A 568 4.49 15.58 39.41
CA ILE A 568 4.68 15.24 37.98
C ILE A 568 3.97 16.20 37.01
N LEU A 569 2.87 16.82 37.44
CA LEU A 569 2.12 17.84 36.71
C LEU A 569 2.33 19.26 37.29
N ASN A 570 3.45 19.50 37.97
CA ASN A 570 3.76 20.83 38.52
C ASN A 570 3.69 21.91 37.40
N PRO A 571 2.80 22.93 37.51
CA PRO A 571 2.61 23.96 36.48
C PRO A 571 3.87 24.79 36.16
N TYR A 572 4.87 24.83 37.05
CA TYR A 572 6.18 25.43 36.77
C TYR A 572 7.09 24.53 35.92
N ARG A 573 6.89 23.20 35.94
CA ARG A 573 7.71 22.19 35.24
C ARG A 573 7.13 21.73 33.91
N VAL A 574 5.80 21.74 33.73
CA VAL A 574 5.18 21.38 32.42
C VAL A 574 5.47 22.41 31.31
N VAL A 575 5.99 23.59 31.64
CA VAL A 575 6.52 24.57 30.68
C VAL A 575 8.03 24.40 30.61
N ALA A 576 8.52 23.86 29.48
CA ALA A 576 9.95 23.66 29.21
C ALA A 576 10.80 24.92 29.48
N GLU A 577 12.03 24.74 29.98
CA GLU A 577 13.02 25.82 30.03
C GLU A 577 13.69 25.93 28.66
N PRO A 578 13.73 27.10 28.01
CA PRO A 578 14.44 27.26 26.75
C PRO A 578 15.93 27.04 26.92
N GLU A 579 16.49 26.09 26.17
CA GLU A 579 17.93 25.84 26.10
C GLU A 579 18.58 26.75 25.05
N LEU A 580 19.82 27.22 25.31
CA LEU A 580 20.53 28.13 24.40
C LEU A 580 20.84 27.47 23.04
N GLU A 581 21.04 26.15 23.04
CA GLU A 581 21.36 25.34 21.88
C GLU A 581 20.27 25.39 20.80
N HIS A 582 19.00 25.62 21.18
CA HIS A 582 17.88 25.73 20.23
C HIS A 582 17.87 27.03 19.41
N PHE A 583 18.74 28.00 19.72
CA PHE A 583 18.78 29.33 19.10
C PHE A 583 20.07 29.60 18.31
N VAL A 584 20.96 28.61 18.16
CA VAL A 584 22.28 28.80 17.51
C VAL A 584 22.21 29.23 16.04
N ASP A 585 21.10 28.93 15.36
CA ASP A 585 20.85 29.31 13.97
C ASP A 585 20.25 30.72 13.81
N GLU A 586 19.96 31.44 14.91
CA GLU A 586 19.43 32.81 14.86
C GLU A 586 20.54 33.88 14.80
N GLU A 587 20.21 35.08 14.32
CA GLU A 587 21.16 36.20 14.19
C GLU A 587 21.77 36.67 15.53
N ASP A 588 21.05 36.50 16.64
CA ASP A 588 21.49 36.83 18.01
C ASP A 588 20.98 35.77 19.00
N PRO A 589 21.66 34.61 19.10
CA PRO A 589 21.20 33.46 19.88
C PRO A 589 20.98 33.78 21.35
N GLU A 590 21.87 34.58 21.97
CA GLU A 590 21.75 34.93 23.39
C GLU A 590 20.52 35.80 23.66
N ARG A 591 20.21 36.76 22.77
CA ARG A 591 19.07 37.66 22.95
C ARG A 591 17.76 36.92 22.74
N SER A 592 17.67 36.06 21.74
CA SER A 592 16.50 35.22 21.51
C SER A 592 16.27 34.23 22.65
N TRP A 593 17.33 33.56 23.12
CA TRP A 593 17.27 32.73 24.33
C TRP A 593 16.80 33.51 25.57
N ARG A 594 17.38 34.69 25.88
CA ARG A 594 16.96 35.53 27.01
C ARG A 594 15.49 35.96 26.89
N ARG A 595 15.02 36.27 25.67
CA ARG A 595 13.62 36.63 25.39
C ARG A 595 12.69 35.45 25.64
N GLU A 596 12.96 34.30 25.04
CA GLU A 596 12.11 33.12 25.20
C GLU A 596 12.12 32.60 26.64
N ARG A 597 13.26 32.69 27.34
CA ARG A 597 13.34 32.37 28.78
C ARG A 597 12.45 33.28 29.64
N ALA A 598 12.40 34.58 29.32
CA ALA A 598 11.49 35.51 29.98
C ALA A 598 10.01 35.21 29.66
N LEU A 599 9.70 34.78 28.42
CA LEU A 599 8.36 34.36 27.99
C LEU A 599 7.93 33.03 28.63
N ALA A 600 8.83 32.06 28.79
CA ALA A 600 8.58 30.81 29.51
C ALA A 600 8.27 31.09 30.99
N ALA A 601 9.07 31.94 31.65
CA ALA A 601 8.82 32.36 33.03
C ALA A 601 7.48 33.12 33.20
N ALA A 602 7.07 33.91 32.19
CA ALA A 602 5.77 34.57 32.18
C ALA A 602 4.62 33.57 31.95
N THR A 603 4.80 32.60 31.06
CA THR A 603 3.86 31.51 30.78
C THR A 603 3.64 30.64 32.02
N ARG A 604 4.68 30.26 32.76
CA ARG A 604 4.58 29.55 34.05
C ARG A 604 3.73 30.33 35.05
N ARG A 605 4.03 31.62 35.29
CA ARG A 605 3.25 32.46 36.20
C ARG A 605 1.77 32.52 35.80
N ARG A 606 1.49 32.63 34.50
CA ARG A 606 0.12 32.61 33.99
C ARG A 606 -0.55 31.26 34.23
N LEU A 607 0.10 30.15 33.86
CA LEU A 607 -0.44 28.80 34.02
C LEU A 607 -0.72 28.46 35.49
N VAL A 608 0.19 28.82 36.40
CA VAL A 608 0.00 28.64 37.85
C VAL A 608 -1.20 29.46 38.35
N LEU A 609 -1.30 30.72 37.94
CA LEU A 609 -2.45 31.57 38.29
C LEU A 609 -3.76 31.00 37.76
N ASP A 610 -3.79 30.59 36.49
CA ASP A 610 -4.98 30.06 35.82
C ASP A 610 -5.41 28.73 36.48
N VAL A 611 -4.48 27.84 36.82
CA VAL A 611 -4.72 26.56 37.54
C VAL A 611 -5.23 26.81 38.97
N LEU A 612 -4.55 27.64 39.77
CA LEU A 612 -4.97 27.91 41.15
C LEU A 612 -6.30 28.66 41.21
N THR A 613 -6.54 29.59 40.28
CA THR A 613 -7.88 30.19 40.11
C THR A 613 -8.90 29.16 39.64
N GLY A 614 -8.48 28.14 38.88
CA GLY A 614 -9.29 27.01 38.42
C GLY A 614 -9.81 26.10 39.53
N LEU A 615 -9.02 25.91 40.58
CA LEU A 615 -9.32 25.01 41.71
C LEU A 615 -10.13 25.67 42.83
N LEU A 616 -10.20 27.01 42.87
CA LEU A 616 -11.01 27.71 43.86
C LEU A 616 -12.52 27.58 43.56
N PRO A 617 -13.38 27.49 44.61
CA PRO A 617 -14.83 27.59 44.47
C PRO A 617 -15.23 28.83 43.67
N TYR A 618 -16.22 28.70 42.78
CA TYR A 618 -16.60 29.75 41.83
C TYR A 618 -16.81 31.12 42.50
N ASP A 619 -17.45 31.12 43.67
CA ASP A 619 -17.76 32.32 44.44
C ASP A 619 -16.54 33.03 45.03
N VAL A 620 -15.52 32.27 45.41
CA VAL A 620 -14.22 32.80 45.86
C VAL A 620 -13.40 33.26 44.65
N ALA A 621 -13.37 32.48 43.57
CA ALA A 621 -12.60 32.76 42.37
C ALA A 621 -13.03 34.08 41.67
N ARG A 622 -14.33 34.43 41.73
CA ARG A 622 -14.87 35.66 41.12
C ARG A 622 -14.66 36.94 41.95
N MET A 623 -14.17 36.86 43.19
CA MET A 623 -13.93 38.05 44.01
C MET A 623 -12.72 38.86 43.49
N PRO A 624 -12.82 40.19 43.32
CA PRO A 624 -11.69 41.02 42.89
C PRO A 624 -10.44 40.87 43.78
N GLN A 625 -10.65 40.72 45.09
CA GLN A 625 -9.61 40.51 46.10
C GLN A 625 -8.80 39.24 45.84
N THR A 626 -9.48 38.11 45.51
CA THR A 626 -8.84 36.83 45.17
C THR A 626 -7.84 36.99 44.03
N ARG A 627 -8.24 37.69 42.97
CA ARG A 627 -7.37 37.96 41.82
C ARG A 627 -6.15 38.79 42.22
N ILE A 628 -6.32 39.79 43.09
CA ILE A 628 -5.22 40.65 43.57
C ILE A 628 -4.21 39.84 44.41
N VAL A 629 -4.68 39.07 45.39
CA VAL A 629 -3.79 38.32 46.30
C VAL A 629 -3.07 37.18 45.57
N LEU A 630 -3.76 36.43 44.69
CA LEU A 630 -3.12 35.40 43.86
C LEU A 630 -2.07 35.99 42.91
N LEU A 631 -2.39 37.11 42.23
CA LEU A 631 -1.42 37.79 41.36
C LEU A 631 -0.17 38.26 42.13
N ARG A 632 -0.34 38.70 43.38
CA ARG A 632 0.77 39.12 44.23
C ARG A 632 1.61 37.93 44.71
N ALA A 633 0.98 36.87 45.19
CA ALA A 633 1.65 35.64 45.64
C ALA A 633 2.42 34.96 44.50
N VAL A 634 1.81 34.77 43.33
CA VAL A 634 2.49 34.21 42.14
C VAL A 634 3.63 35.12 41.66
N ARG A 635 3.50 36.45 41.78
CA ARG A 635 4.59 37.38 41.48
C ARG A 635 5.76 37.26 42.47
N ALA A 636 5.47 37.02 43.75
CA ALA A 636 6.49 36.82 44.79
C ALA A 636 7.27 35.50 44.60
N VAL A 637 6.60 34.41 44.20
CA VAL A 637 7.25 33.13 43.87
C VAL A 637 8.03 33.20 42.55
N GLY A 638 7.61 34.06 41.61
CA GLY A 638 8.26 34.25 40.32
C GLY A 638 7.86 33.20 39.28
N GLY A 639 8.70 33.01 38.26
CA GLY A 639 8.47 32.05 37.15
C GLY A 639 9.60 31.03 36.98
N ARG A 640 10.32 30.75 38.08
CA ARG A 640 11.47 29.84 38.10
C ARG A 640 11.01 28.38 37.96
N PRO A 641 11.74 27.50 37.25
CA PRO A 641 11.31 26.13 36.99
C PRO A 641 11.25 25.27 38.27
N ASP A 642 12.11 25.56 39.24
CA ASP A 642 12.20 24.93 40.57
C ASP A 642 11.07 25.30 41.55
N ALA A 643 10.17 26.23 41.19
CA ALA A 643 9.02 26.54 42.02
C ALA A 643 7.94 25.46 41.94
N HIS A 644 7.04 25.44 42.93
CA HIS A 644 5.82 24.63 42.94
C HIS A 644 4.66 25.40 43.59
N PRO A 645 3.39 25.02 43.37
CA PRO A 645 2.23 25.74 43.90
C PRO A 645 2.21 25.90 45.42
N GLY A 646 2.77 24.94 46.17
CA GLY A 646 2.90 25.05 47.64
C GLY A 646 3.62 26.32 48.10
N MET A 647 4.63 26.81 47.34
CA MET A 647 5.29 28.09 47.62
C MET A 647 4.35 29.30 47.48
N VAL A 648 3.33 29.20 46.62
CA VAL A 648 2.30 30.25 46.44
C VAL A 648 1.38 30.28 47.66
N PHE A 649 1.07 29.12 48.26
CA PHE A 649 0.21 29.03 49.45
C PHE A 649 0.92 29.68 50.65
N GLU A 650 2.22 29.41 50.80
CA GLU A 650 3.05 30.12 51.78
C GLU A 650 3.14 31.63 51.53
N ALA A 651 3.25 32.05 50.26
CA ALA A 651 3.29 33.46 49.89
C ALA A 651 1.96 34.19 50.17
N LEU A 652 0.81 33.51 50.03
CA LEU A 652 -0.51 34.01 50.44
C LEU A 652 -0.58 34.18 51.97
N ARG A 653 -0.16 33.16 52.74
CA ARG A 653 -0.13 33.22 54.22
C ARG A 653 0.80 34.30 54.77
N ARG A 654 1.82 34.69 54.01
CA ARG A 654 2.77 35.78 54.34
C ARG A 654 2.39 37.13 53.70
N ASP A 655 1.22 37.27 53.09
CA ASP A 655 0.78 38.55 52.52
C ASP A 655 0.64 39.62 53.61
N ALA A 656 1.31 40.76 53.44
CA ALA A 656 1.33 41.85 54.43
C ALA A 656 0.46 43.06 54.03
N SER A 657 -0.57 42.85 53.21
CA SER A 657 -1.43 43.94 52.70
C SER A 657 -2.75 44.09 53.46
N GLU A 658 -3.50 45.13 53.10
CA GLU A 658 -4.91 45.34 53.47
C GLU A 658 -5.87 44.21 53.04
N HIS A 659 -5.39 43.17 52.33
CA HIS A 659 -6.15 41.97 51.99
C HIS A 659 -5.62 40.70 52.68
N HIS A 660 -4.78 40.82 53.72
CA HIS A 660 -4.18 39.68 54.43
C HIS A 660 -5.20 38.61 54.83
N GLU A 661 -6.30 39.00 55.48
CA GLU A 661 -7.36 38.07 55.92
C GLU A 661 -7.94 37.26 54.75
N HIS A 662 -8.16 37.92 53.60
CA HIS A 662 -8.64 37.27 52.39
C HIS A 662 -7.58 36.37 51.73
N ALA A 663 -6.30 36.75 51.80
CA ALA A 663 -5.19 35.92 51.33
C ALA A 663 -5.05 34.62 52.14
N VAL A 664 -5.28 34.69 53.46
CA VAL A 664 -5.32 33.50 54.33
C VAL A 664 -6.50 32.61 53.95
N VAL A 665 -7.71 33.15 53.80
CA VAL A 665 -8.90 32.37 53.35
C VAL A 665 -8.64 31.67 52.01
N VAL A 666 -8.05 32.35 51.03
CA VAL A 666 -7.69 31.75 49.74
C VAL A 666 -6.61 30.66 49.89
N ALA A 667 -5.65 30.83 50.80
CA ALA A 667 -4.65 29.81 51.08
C ALA A 667 -5.25 28.57 51.75
N ASP A 668 -6.22 28.74 52.64
CA ASP A 668 -6.84 27.63 53.37
C ASP A 668 -7.77 26.80 52.47
N PHE A 669 -8.53 27.42 51.57
CA PHE A 669 -9.24 26.68 50.50
C PHE A 669 -8.29 25.87 49.61
N LEU A 670 -7.12 26.44 49.26
CA LEU A 670 -6.10 25.73 48.47
C LEU A 670 -5.40 24.61 49.28
N ASP A 671 -5.32 24.73 50.60
CA ASP A 671 -4.80 23.68 51.48
C ASP A 671 -5.81 22.53 51.66
N GLU A 672 -7.11 22.81 51.70
CA GLU A 672 -8.18 21.80 51.77
C GLU A 672 -8.25 20.90 50.52
N VAL A 673 -7.84 21.42 49.34
CA VAL A 673 -7.69 20.62 48.12
C VAL A 673 -6.28 20.02 47.97
N ARG A 674 -5.32 20.30 48.87
CA ARG A 674 -3.90 19.90 48.73
C ARG A 674 -3.71 18.39 48.51
N GLU A 675 -4.40 17.55 49.28
CA GLU A 675 -4.29 16.09 49.14
C GLU A 675 -4.71 15.62 47.74
N ARG A 676 -5.75 16.25 47.19
CA ARG A 676 -6.24 16.06 45.81
C ARG A 676 -5.31 16.70 44.75
N MET A 677 -4.34 17.51 45.15
CA MET A 677 -3.36 18.20 44.30
C MET A 677 -1.94 17.61 44.38
N SER A 678 -1.76 16.39 44.89
CA SER A 678 -0.44 15.73 45.01
C SER A 678 0.37 15.80 43.70
N LEU A 679 -0.26 15.58 42.54
CA LEU A 679 0.38 15.66 41.22
C LEU A 679 0.96 17.05 40.87
N LEU A 680 0.48 18.12 41.51
CA LEU A 680 0.90 19.50 41.24
C LEU A 680 2.03 19.94 42.17
N ILE A 681 2.21 19.29 43.33
CA ILE A 681 3.12 19.69 44.41
C ILE A 681 4.06 18.52 44.74
N PRO A 682 5.39 18.64 44.53
CA PRO A 682 6.33 17.57 44.84
C PRO A 682 6.44 17.33 46.35
N GLU A 683 6.75 16.10 46.73
CA GLU A 683 7.17 15.78 48.09
C GLU A 683 8.61 16.26 48.30
N ALA A 684 8.84 17.09 49.33
CA ALA A 684 10.16 17.48 49.85
C ALA A 684 11.28 17.68 48.80
N ASP A 685 11.16 18.70 47.94
CA ASP A 685 12.10 19.08 46.87
C ASP A 685 12.44 17.99 45.82
N ALA A 686 11.78 16.82 45.85
CA ALA A 686 11.97 15.75 44.87
C ALA A 686 11.23 16.05 43.54
N ASP A 687 11.85 16.87 42.68
CA ASP A 687 11.37 17.13 41.32
C ASP A 687 11.40 15.84 40.45
N PRO A 688 10.24 15.34 39.94
CA PRO A 688 10.17 14.15 39.08
C PRO A 688 10.88 14.27 37.72
N TYR A 689 11.37 15.47 37.37
CA TYR A 689 12.17 15.75 36.17
C TYR A 689 13.65 16.06 36.48
N SER A 690 14.07 15.97 37.75
CA SER A 690 15.47 16.23 38.14
C SER A 690 16.43 15.15 37.65
N GLN A 691 15.97 13.90 37.58
CA GLN A 691 16.71 12.79 36.99
C GLN A 691 16.50 12.82 35.48
N ARG A 692 17.58 12.99 34.71
CA ARG A 692 17.58 12.84 33.24
C ARG A 692 17.35 11.38 32.86
N ARG A 693 16.08 10.97 32.80
CA ARG A 693 15.64 9.71 32.22
C ARG A 693 15.36 9.90 30.73
N GLU A 694 15.79 8.95 29.90
CA GLU A 694 15.45 8.96 28.48
C GLU A 694 14.05 8.33 28.26
N ASP A 695 13.01 9.06 28.64
CA ASP A 695 11.64 8.63 28.41
C ASP A 695 11.30 8.70 26.90
N ARG A 696 11.19 7.51 26.27
CA ARG A 696 10.81 7.32 24.87
C ARG A 696 9.31 7.14 24.67
N LEU A 697 8.65 6.51 25.64
CA LEU A 697 7.19 6.40 25.68
C LEU A 697 6.68 7.13 26.93
N THR A 698 5.73 8.04 26.77
CA THR A 698 4.96 8.60 27.89
C THR A 698 3.49 8.30 27.63
N VAL A 699 2.80 7.65 28.57
CA VAL A 699 1.36 7.35 28.46
C VAL A 699 0.64 8.03 29.60
N LEU A 700 -0.21 9.01 29.29
CA LEU A 700 -1.02 9.72 30.26
C LEU A 700 -2.42 9.11 30.26
N THR A 701 -2.77 8.38 31.33
CA THR A 701 -4.09 7.75 31.47
C THR A 701 -5.06 8.64 32.25
N MET A 702 -6.29 8.77 31.74
CA MET A 702 -7.34 9.63 32.32
C MET A 702 -8.52 8.83 32.86
N ALA A 703 -8.33 7.51 33.04
CA ALA A 703 -9.35 6.62 33.56
C ALA A 703 -9.84 7.08 34.94
N GLY A 704 -11.16 7.29 35.07
CA GLY A 704 -11.79 7.81 36.28
C GLY A 704 -11.79 9.34 36.43
N LEU A 705 -11.19 10.10 35.49
CA LEU A 705 -11.25 11.56 35.50
C LEU A 705 -12.69 12.02 35.26
N THR A 706 -13.20 12.93 36.09
CA THR A 706 -14.52 13.54 35.90
C THR A 706 -14.37 14.91 35.23
N LEU A 707 -15.17 15.16 34.20
CA LEU A 707 -15.23 16.43 33.48
C LEU A 707 -16.65 16.97 33.51
N PRO A 708 -16.82 18.31 33.55
CA PRO A 708 -18.14 18.93 33.48
C PRO A 708 -18.74 18.71 32.10
N LYS A 709 -20.05 18.46 32.05
CA LYS A 709 -20.78 18.28 30.78
C LYS A 709 -20.70 19.54 29.91
N ASP A 710 -20.63 19.37 28.59
CA ASP A 710 -20.63 20.49 27.66
C ASP A 710 -21.85 21.42 27.87
N GLY A 711 -21.62 22.72 27.71
CA GLY A 711 -22.59 23.78 27.99
C GLY A 711 -22.86 24.09 29.47
N VAL A 712 -22.34 23.32 30.44
CA VAL A 712 -22.56 23.60 31.87
C VAL A 712 -21.66 24.74 32.37
N GLY A 713 -22.28 25.80 32.90
CA GLY A 713 -21.61 26.94 33.52
C GLY A 713 -20.74 26.55 34.71
N ARG A 714 -19.63 27.27 34.91
CA ARG A 714 -18.63 26.98 35.95
C ARG A 714 -19.16 27.11 37.38
N GLU A 715 -20.22 27.89 37.56
CA GLU A 715 -21.01 28.00 38.80
C GLU A 715 -21.67 26.69 39.25
N HIS A 716 -21.71 25.66 38.39
CA HIS A 716 -22.33 24.37 38.66
C HIS A 716 -21.34 23.20 38.64
N TRP A 717 -20.04 23.47 38.49
CA TRP A 717 -19.00 22.42 38.53
C TRP A 717 -18.73 21.99 39.96
N THR A 718 -18.57 20.69 40.16
CA THR A 718 -18.03 20.09 41.39
C THR A 718 -16.51 20.30 41.49
N ASP A 719 -15.96 20.18 42.70
CA ASP A 719 -14.50 20.18 42.93
C ASP A 719 -13.75 19.20 42.03
N SER A 720 -14.31 18.00 41.85
CA SER A 720 -13.71 16.92 41.05
C SER A 720 -13.68 17.27 39.56
N GLU A 721 -14.74 17.87 39.02
CA GLU A 721 -14.79 18.36 37.64
C GLU A 721 -13.83 19.55 37.44
N ALA A 722 -13.76 20.47 38.39
CA ALA A 722 -12.85 21.61 38.35
C ALA A 722 -11.37 21.17 38.36
N LEU A 723 -11.03 20.20 39.22
CA LEU A 723 -9.72 19.54 39.26
C LEU A 723 -9.45 18.78 37.97
N GLY A 724 -10.42 18.02 37.46
CA GLY A 724 -10.29 17.25 36.22
C GLY A 724 -9.92 18.13 35.02
N VAL A 725 -10.59 19.27 34.87
CA VAL A 725 -10.25 20.28 33.85
C VAL A 725 -8.82 20.82 34.03
N GLN A 726 -8.34 21.05 35.26
CA GLN A 726 -6.96 21.50 35.49
C GLN A 726 -5.93 20.41 35.19
N LEU A 727 -6.19 19.16 35.57
CA LEU A 727 -5.32 18.03 35.28
C LEU A 727 -5.21 17.80 33.77
N LEU A 728 -6.32 17.87 33.04
CA LEU A 728 -6.35 17.75 31.59
C LEU A 728 -5.62 18.91 30.88
N ASN A 729 -5.79 20.14 31.38
CA ASN A 729 -5.02 21.31 30.95
C ASN A 729 -3.51 21.09 31.15
N LEU A 730 -3.09 20.58 32.30
CA LEU A 730 -1.67 20.28 32.60
C LEU A 730 -1.12 19.12 31.77
N ALA A 731 -1.92 18.08 31.51
CA ALA A 731 -1.58 16.97 30.62
C ALA A 731 -1.36 17.46 29.16
N ALA A 732 -2.19 18.39 28.69
CA ALA A 732 -2.01 19.05 27.40
C ALA A 732 -0.70 19.87 27.34
N TRP A 733 -0.34 20.58 28.41
CA TRP A 733 0.94 21.27 28.52
C TRP A 733 2.14 20.32 28.58
N LEU A 734 2.03 19.19 29.29
CA LEU A 734 3.08 18.17 29.34
C LEU A 734 3.29 17.52 27.96
N THR A 735 2.22 17.18 27.25
CA THR A 735 2.27 16.65 25.87
C THR A 735 2.84 17.68 24.88
N GLN A 736 2.61 18.97 25.12
CA GLN A 736 3.30 20.02 24.39
C GLN A 736 4.81 19.99 24.72
N ARG A 737 5.18 19.96 26.01
CA ARG A 737 6.59 19.91 26.44
C ARG A 737 7.36 18.74 25.83
N THR A 738 6.84 17.50 25.89
CA THR A 738 7.51 16.31 25.34
C THR A 738 7.82 16.41 23.84
N VAL A 739 7.09 17.25 23.09
CA VAL A 739 7.31 17.52 21.67
C VAL A 739 8.30 18.68 21.44
N TYR A 740 8.14 19.81 22.12
CA TYR A 740 8.87 21.06 21.84
C TYR A 740 10.15 21.25 22.68
N GLU A 741 10.39 20.42 23.69
CA GLU A 741 11.67 20.38 24.44
C GLU A 741 12.77 19.62 23.68
N ARG A 742 12.38 18.86 22.65
CA ARG A 742 13.28 18.04 21.81
C ARG A 742 13.76 18.80 20.56
N PRO A 743 14.91 18.42 19.98
CA PRO A 743 15.35 18.91 18.68
C PRO A 743 14.27 18.72 17.60
N LYS A 744 14.18 19.66 16.63
CA LYS A 744 13.07 19.72 15.66
C LYS A 744 13.04 18.50 14.75
N GLU A 745 14.22 18.02 14.37
CA GLU A 745 14.52 16.92 13.47
C GLU A 745 14.24 15.52 14.04
N GLU A 746 14.22 15.33 15.37
CA GLU A 746 13.87 14.03 15.97
C GLU A 746 12.45 13.59 15.55
N ARG A 747 12.25 12.29 15.30
CA ARG A 747 10.92 11.76 15.01
C ARG A 747 10.08 11.68 16.28
N LYS A 748 9.01 12.48 16.32
CA LYS A 748 8.15 12.65 17.50
C LYS A 748 6.72 12.28 17.18
N GLY A 749 6.03 11.66 18.13
CA GLY A 749 4.72 11.08 17.96
C GLY A 749 3.79 11.54 19.08
N VAL A 750 2.58 11.97 18.74
CA VAL A 750 1.51 12.17 19.70
C VAL A 750 0.31 11.34 19.28
N TRP A 751 -0.19 10.49 20.15
CA TRP A 751 -1.47 9.81 19.92
C TRP A 751 -2.48 10.32 20.93
N ILE A 752 -3.57 10.86 20.41
CA ILE A 752 -4.74 11.23 21.20
C ILE A 752 -5.82 10.19 20.92
N ASP A 753 -6.06 9.31 21.88
CA ASP A 753 -7.21 8.42 21.82
C ASP A 753 -8.48 9.13 22.30
N GLU A 754 -9.62 8.74 21.71
CA GLU A 754 -10.91 9.42 21.78
C GLU A 754 -10.79 10.96 21.76
N ALA A 755 -10.23 11.46 20.65
CA ALA A 755 -9.81 12.84 20.43
C ALA A 755 -10.87 13.92 20.79
N PHE A 756 -12.16 13.59 20.71
CA PHE A 756 -13.24 14.46 21.14
C PHE A 756 -13.14 14.88 22.63
N PHE A 757 -12.64 14.01 23.51
CA PHE A 757 -12.47 14.26 24.95
C PHE A 757 -11.59 15.50 25.25
N LEU A 758 -10.55 15.74 24.45
CA LEU A 758 -9.75 16.97 24.56
C LEU A 758 -10.40 18.18 23.92
N SER A 759 -11.34 18.00 22.99
CA SER A 759 -11.98 19.09 22.27
C SER A 759 -12.99 19.87 23.13
N GLU A 760 -13.53 19.23 24.17
CA GLU A 760 -14.41 19.87 25.16
C GLU A 760 -13.68 21.02 25.89
N VAL A 761 -12.40 20.83 26.24
CA VAL A 761 -11.60 21.83 26.97
C VAL A 761 -10.89 22.81 26.01
N PRO A 762 -10.92 24.15 26.27
CA PRO A 762 -10.27 25.14 25.41
C PRO A 762 -8.77 24.89 25.13
N THR A 763 -7.99 24.43 26.12
CA THR A 763 -6.57 24.11 25.93
C THR A 763 -6.36 22.95 24.94
N GLY A 764 -7.18 21.90 25.00
CA GLY A 764 -7.07 20.76 24.09
C GLY A 764 -7.36 21.16 22.63
N ARG A 765 -8.36 22.03 22.41
CA ARG A 765 -8.59 22.65 21.09
C ARG A 765 -7.40 23.47 20.59
N VAL A 766 -6.72 24.22 21.46
CA VAL A 766 -5.51 24.97 21.08
C VAL A 766 -4.36 24.01 20.74
N LEU A 767 -4.16 22.96 21.55
CA LEU A 767 -3.14 21.93 21.33
C LEU A 767 -3.32 21.23 19.97
N MET A 768 -4.54 20.77 19.67
CA MET A 768 -4.89 20.14 18.40
C MET A 768 -4.65 21.07 17.20
N ASN A 769 -5.11 22.32 17.27
CA ASN A 769 -4.88 23.31 16.21
C ASN A 769 -3.40 23.61 15.99
N ARG A 770 -2.59 23.60 17.07
CA ARG A 770 -1.14 23.78 16.98
C ARG A 770 -0.48 22.58 16.30
N PHE A 771 -0.76 21.36 16.75
CA PHE A 771 -0.25 20.15 16.11
C PHE A 771 -0.66 20.04 14.64
N ALA A 772 -1.89 20.40 14.29
CA ALA A 772 -2.35 20.40 12.90
C ALA A 772 -1.54 21.34 11.98
N ARG A 773 -0.95 22.41 12.51
CA ARG A 773 -0.22 23.44 11.73
C ARG A 773 1.30 23.31 11.80
N ASP A 774 1.84 22.88 12.94
CA ASP A 774 3.28 22.84 13.20
C ASP A 774 3.88 21.42 13.13
N SER A 775 3.06 20.37 12.99
CA SER A 775 3.51 18.96 12.90
C SER A 775 4.69 18.76 11.94
N ARG A 776 4.58 19.27 10.71
CA ARG A 776 5.64 19.23 9.70
C ARG A 776 6.96 19.84 10.17
N LYS A 777 6.91 21.05 10.74
CA LYS A 777 8.11 21.83 11.14
C LYS A 777 8.89 21.20 12.31
N TRP A 778 8.21 20.39 13.11
CA TRP A 778 8.75 19.76 14.31
C TRP A 778 8.87 18.24 14.15
N ASN A 779 8.80 17.72 12.92
CA ASN A 779 8.86 16.30 12.59
C ASN A 779 7.93 15.42 13.46
N VAL A 780 6.71 15.92 13.69
CA VAL A 780 5.70 15.28 14.56
C VAL A 780 4.70 14.51 13.71
N ARG A 781 4.45 13.24 14.04
CA ARG A 781 3.28 12.46 13.57
C ARG A 781 2.23 12.49 14.68
N VAL A 782 1.00 12.90 14.36
CA VAL A 782 -0.09 12.99 15.32
C VAL A 782 -1.23 12.09 14.90
N LEU A 783 -1.46 11.03 15.69
CA LEU A 783 -2.58 10.12 15.52
C LEU A 783 -3.75 10.66 16.34
N LEU A 784 -4.91 10.87 15.70
CA LEU A 784 -6.16 11.16 16.41
C LEU A 784 -7.13 10.01 16.15
N SER A 785 -7.58 9.33 17.20
CA SER A 785 -8.67 8.35 17.08
C SER A 785 -10.00 8.90 17.57
N SER A 786 -11.09 8.49 16.92
CA SER A 786 -12.46 8.66 17.41
C SER A 786 -13.30 7.46 17.00
N GLN A 787 -14.41 7.22 17.69
CA GLN A 787 -15.47 6.31 17.25
C GLN A 787 -16.35 6.91 16.14
N ILE A 788 -16.43 8.24 16.04
CA ILE A 788 -17.38 8.99 15.22
C ILE A 788 -16.62 9.87 14.20
N PRO A 789 -16.70 9.59 12.88
CA PRO A 789 -15.97 10.39 11.88
C PRO A 789 -16.39 11.86 11.83
N ALA A 790 -17.65 12.17 12.17
CA ALA A 790 -18.18 13.53 12.22
C ALA A 790 -17.45 14.45 13.20
N ASP A 791 -16.80 13.92 14.24
CA ASP A 791 -16.01 14.72 15.19
C ASP A 791 -14.86 15.46 14.49
N PHE A 792 -14.19 14.80 13.55
CA PHE A 792 -13.12 15.40 12.75
C PHE A 792 -13.65 16.39 11.71
N LEU A 793 -14.85 16.16 11.16
CA LEU A 793 -15.47 17.06 10.19
C LEU A 793 -15.95 18.39 10.82
N ARG A 794 -16.27 18.39 12.11
CA ARG A 794 -16.65 19.61 12.87
C ARG A 794 -15.48 20.57 13.06
N ILE A 795 -14.23 20.10 12.96
CA ILE A 795 -13.03 20.93 13.14
C ILE A 795 -12.71 21.65 11.82
N GLN A 796 -12.93 22.96 11.78
CA GLN A 796 -12.74 23.76 10.55
C GLN A 796 -11.33 23.62 9.96
N GLY A 797 -11.26 23.28 8.66
CA GLY A 797 -10.00 23.12 7.93
C GLY A 797 -9.20 21.85 8.28
N PHE A 798 -9.70 21.00 9.18
CA PHE A 798 -8.94 19.83 9.64
C PHE A 798 -8.77 18.77 8.55
N VAL A 799 -9.81 18.50 7.75
CA VAL A 799 -9.81 17.50 6.67
C VAL A 799 -8.75 17.79 5.60
N SER A 800 -8.49 19.07 5.28
CA SER A 800 -7.44 19.42 4.30
C SER A 800 -6.03 19.21 4.84
N LEU A 801 -5.87 19.15 6.16
CA LEU A 801 -4.60 18.88 6.85
C LEU A 801 -4.40 17.41 7.20
N LEU A 802 -5.38 16.53 6.98
CA LEU A 802 -5.19 15.09 7.11
C LEU A 802 -4.26 14.60 5.99
N ASP A 803 -3.18 13.93 6.38
CA ASP A 803 -2.26 13.25 5.47
C ASP A 803 -2.77 11.82 5.27
N SER A 804 -2.68 10.97 6.29
CA SER A 804 -3.16 9.58 6.23
C SER A 804 -4.43 9.32 7.05
N VAL A 805 -5.21 8.31 6.67
CA VAL A 805 -6.50 8.00 7.30
C VAL A 805 -6.72 6.49 7.35
N PHE A 806 -7.12 5.97 8.52
CA PHE A 806 -7.54 4.59 8.71
C PHE A 806 -9.02 4.55 9.11
N ILE A 807 -9.85 3.91 8.28
CA ILE A 807 -11.28 3.69 8.54
C ILE A 807 -11.51 2.20 8.80
N GLY A 808 -11.85 1.83 10.04
CA GLY A 808 -12.32 0.48 10.39
C GLY A 808 -13.84 0.35 10.17
N ARG A 809 -14.43 -0.74 10.70
CA ARG A 809 -15.88 -0.97 10.53
C ARG A 809 -16.71 0.17 11.15
N LEU A 810 -17.70 0.64 10.38
CA LEU A 810 -18.74 1.57 10.81
C LEU A 810 -20.08 1.02 10.33
N ASP A 811 -21.06 0.97 11.22
CA ASP A 811 -22.34 0.30 10.95
C ASP A 811 -23.44 1.28 10.46
N ASP A 812 -23.33 2.57 10.77
CA ASP A 812 -24.23 3.65 10.36
C ASP A 812 -23.87 4.27 8.99
N GLU A 813 -24.87 4.57 8.17
CA GLU A 813 -24.72 5.07 6.79
C GLU A 813 -24.16 6.51 6.73
N GLN A 814 -24.60 7.39 7.65
CA GLN A 814 -24.06 8.76 7.73
C GLN A 814 -22.60 8.74 8.19
N ALA A 815 -22.25 7.88 9.15
CA ALA A 815 -20.87 7.64 9.56
C ALA A 815 -20.00 7.06 8.43
N GLN A 816 -20.53 6.15 7.60
CA GLN A 816 -19.84 5.63 6.42
C GLN A 816 -19.56 6.76 5.41
N SER A 817 -20.58 7.58 5.09
CA SER A 817 -20.46 8.77 4.23
C SER A 817 -19.39 9.75 4.75
N ASP A 818 -19.41 10.05 6.05
CA ASP A 818 -18.44 10.94 6.69
C ASP A 818 -17.01 10.38 6.70
N ALA A 819 -16.86 9.05 6.84
CA ALA A 819 -15.56 8.39 6.75
C ALA A 819 -14.96 8.45 5.32
N LEU A 820 -15.79 8.33 4.27
CA LEU A 820 -15.34 8.51 2.89
C LEU A 820 -14.90 9.96 2.61
N ARG A 821 -15.58 10.95 3.22
CA ARG A 821 -15.15 12.36 3.17
C ARG A 821 -13.78 12.57 3.82
N LEU A 822 -13.48 11.89 4.95
CA LEU A 822 -12.15 11.92 5.57
C LEU A 822 -11.08 11.28 4.67
N LEU A 823 -11.40 10.16 4.01
CA LEU A 823 -10.54 9.50 3.03
C LEU A 823 -10.33 10.31 1.73
N LYS A 824 -11.11 11.39 1.52
CA LYS A 824 -11.11 12.23 0.30
C LYS A 824 -11.51 11.44 -0.96
N VAL A 825 -12.37 10.43 -0.80
CA VAL A 825 -12.89 9.59 -1.89
C VAL A 825 -14.38 9.92 -2.17
N PRO A 826 -14.95 9.49 -3.30
CA PRO A 826 -16.35 9.75 -3.61
C PRO A 826 -17.31 9.14 -2.59
N VAL A 827 -18.39 9.87 -2.33
CA VAL A 827 -19.55 9.47 -1.54
C VAL A 827 -20.67 9.10 -2.52
N ASP A 828 -21.63 8.28 -2.09
CA ASP A 828 -22.78 7.81 -2.86
C ASP A 828 -22.39 6.94 -4.07
N ALA A 829 -21.15 6.44 -4.08
CA ALA A 829 -20.57 5.57 -5.11
C ALA A 829 -20.58 4.07 -4.70
N GLY A 830 -21.21 3.72 -3.58
CA GLY A 830 -21.31 2.36 -3.06
C GLY A 830 -20.14 1.90 -2.20
N TYR A 831 -19.13 2.75 -1.99
CA TYR A 831 -17.99 2.46 -1.10
C TYR A 831 -18.40 2.36 0.38
N GLU A 832 -19.55 2.91 0.74
CA GLU A 832 -20.20 2.79 2.06
C GLU A 832 -20.40 1.31 2.44
N GLN A 833 -20.80 0.48 1.46
CA GLN A 833 -20.98 -0.96 1.65
C GLN A 833 -19.64 -1.66 1.94
N VAL A 834 -18.52 -1.15 1.40
CA VAL A 834 -17.18 -1.68 1.67
C VAL A 834 -16.77 -1.39 3.11
N VAL A 835 -17.07 -0.18 3.62
CA VAL A 835 -16.85 0.20 5.03
C VAL A 835 -17.68 -0.69 5.97
N SER A 836 -18.96 -0.90 5.66
CA SER A 836 -19.87 -1.77 6.44
C SER A 836 -19.45 -3.24 6.45
N ALA A 837 -18.78 -3.70 5.38
CA ALA A 837 -18.31 -5.07 5.23
C ALA A 837 -16.99 -5.39 5.97
N LEU A 838 -16.26 -4.38 6.47
CA LEU A 838 -14.98 -4.57 7.15
C LEU A 838 -15.13 -5.49 8.38
N GLY A 839 -14.18 -6.43 8.51
CA GLY A 839 -14.10 -7.32 9.68
C GLY A 839 -15.23 -8.37 9.81
N ARG A 840 -16.15 -8.48 8.84
CA ARG A 840 -17.18 -9.55 8.87
C ARG A 840 -16.53 -10.92 8.61
N ARG A 841 -16.71 -11.87 9.54
CA ARG A 841 -16.32 -13.27 9.34
C ARG A 841 -17.07 -13.89 8.14
N PRO A 842 -16.38 -14.54 7.19
CA PRO A 842 -17.02 -15.28 6.10
C PRO A 842 -17.55 -16.65 6.57
N GLY A 843 -18.61 -17.15 5.92
CA GLY A 843 -19.09 -18.52 6.10
C GLY A 843 -19.70 -18.83 7.48
N PRO A 844 -19.75 -20.11 7.90
CA PRO A 844 -20.41 -20.53 9.14
C PRO A 844 -19.76 -19.99 10.42
N ALA A 845 -18.49 -19.59 10.38
CA ALA A 845 -17.79 -18.94 11.51
C ALA A 845 -18.43 -17.61 11.94
N ARG A 846 -19.29 -17.03 11.09
CA ARG A 846 -20.11 -15.84 11.39
C ARG A 846 -21.14 -16.06 12.50
N ASN A 847 -21.51 -17.33 12.75
CA ASN A 847 -22.40 -17.75 13.84
C ASN A 847 -21.63 -18.44 14.98
N SER A 848 -20.30 -18.52 14.93
CA SER A 848 -19.49 -19.07 16.03
C SER A 848 -19.47 -18.10 17.21
N THR A 849 -19.77 -18.62 18.40
CA THR A 849 -19.65 -17.91 19.69
C THR A 849 -18.20 -17.75 20.15
N GLU A 850 -17.24 -18.36 19.45
CA GLU A 850 -15.81 -18.23 19.79
C GLU A 850 -15.29 -16.81 19.57
N ARG A 851 -14.39 -16.40 20.47
CA ARG A 851 -13.79 -15.07 20.52
C ARG A 851 -13.04 -14.69 19.24
N ASP A 852 -13.27 -13.49 18.71
CA ASP A 852 -12.69 -13.09 17.42
C ASP A 852 -11.25 -12.59 17.51
N ARG A 853 -10.32 -13.53 17.34
CA ARG A 853 -8.87 -13.29 17.20
C ARG A 853 -8.43 -12.98 15.76
N SER A 854 -9.37 -12.71 14.84
CA SER A 854 -9.04 -12.48 13.43
C SER A 854 -8.34 -11.12 13.21
N PRO A 855 -7.30 -11.05 12.35
CA PRO A 855 -6.63 -9.80 11.98
C PRO A 855 -7.60 -8.71 11.52
N ARG A 856 -7.51 -7.53 12.15
CA ARG A 856 -8.45 -6.41 11.97
C ARG A 856 -8.31 -5.78 10.59
N GLN A 857 -9.42 -5.34 10.00
CA GLN A 857 -9.45 -4.77 8.64
C GLN A 857 -9.81 -3.28 8.67
N PHE A 858 -9.12 -2.51 7.84
CA PHE A 858 -9.31 -1.08 7.67
C PHE A 858 -9.26 -0.73 6.19
N ILE A 859 -9.90 0.37 5.78
CA ILE A 859 -9.51 1.10 4.58
C ILE A 859 -8.43 2.09 5.01
N PHE A 860 -7.28 2.05 4.33
CA PHE A 860 -6.14 2.91 4.60
C PHE A 860 -5.94 3.86 3.42
N GLY A 861 -5.96 5.17 3.70
CA GLY A 861 -5.49 6.23 2.81
C GLY A 861 -4.06 6.64 3.21
N ASP A 862 -3.09 6.51 2.31
CA ASP A 862 -1.65 6.67 2.58
C ASP A 862 -1.10 8.11 2.47
N GLY A 863 -1.96 9.08 2.17
CA GLY A 863 -1.61 10.49 1.97
C GLY A 863 -0.94 10.82 0.63
N ASP A 864 -0.53 9.81 -0.15
CA ASP A 864 -0.05 9.96 -1.52
C ASP A 864 -1.16 9.74 -2.56
N GLY A 865 -2.39 9.46 -2.09
CA GLY A 865 -3.57 9.17 -2.92
C GLY A 865 -3.81 7.68 -3.15
N GLY A 866 -3.10 6.80 -2.45
CA GLY A 866 -3.42 5.38 -2.36
C GLY A 866 -4.50 5.17 -1.31
N VAL A 867 -5.61 4.56 -1.71
CA VAL A 867 -6.68 4.13 -0.80
C VAL A 867 -7.00 2.67 -1.09
N GLU A 868 -6.85 1.80 -0.10
CA GLU A 868 -7.15 0.37 -0.24
C GLU A 868 -7.56 -0.26 1.09
N ARG A 869 -8.35 -1.34 1.02
CA ARG A 869 -8.66 -2.19 2.17
C ARG A 869 -7.44 -3.03 2.54
N ILE A 870 -6.95 -2.85 3.75
CA ILE A 870 -5.83 -3.58 4.34
C ILE A 870 -6.27 -4.41 5.55
N ARG A 871 -5.40 -5.36 5.93
CA ARG A 871 -5.48 -6.20 7.11
C ARG A 871 -4.25 -5.90 7.96
N ILE A 872 -4.49 -5.48 9.20
CA ILE A 872 -3.45 -5.26 10.19
C ILE A 872 -3.07 -6.60 10.79
N ASP A 873 -1.81 -6.99 10.60
CA ASP A 873 -1.36 -8.36 10.85
C ASP A 873 -0.06 -8.37 11.66
N PHE A 874 -0.22 -8.60 12.96
CA PHE A 874 0.87 -8.80 13.91
C PHE A 874 0.92 -10.26 14.39
N SER A 875 0.45 -11.21 13.59
CA SER A 875 0.38 -12.64 13.95
C SER A 875 1.75 -13.34 14.10
N GLY A 876 2.85 -12.68 13.72
CA GLY A 876 4.20 -13.18 13.92
C GLY A 876 4.46 -13.62 15.38
N PRO A 877 5.17 -14.73 15.62
CA PRO A 877 5.48 -15.19 16.98
C PRO A 877 6.25 -14.15 17.80
N HIS A 878 7.13 -13.39 17.15
CA HIS A 878 7.92 -12.30 17.73
C HIS A 878 7.09 -11.08 18.19
N LEU A 879 5.79 -11.05 17.91
CA LEU A 879 4.85 -10.01 18.37
C LEU A 879 3.73 -10.60 19.26
N GLN A 880 3.89 -11.82 19.76
CA GLN A 880 2.86 -12.43 20.62
C GLN A 880 2.63 -11.60 21.89
N HIS A 881 3.68 -11.27 22.64
CA HIS A 881 3.62 -10.45 23.85
C HIS A 881 3.00 -9.07 23.58
N LEU A 882 3.31 -8.44 22.44
CA LEU A 882 2.66 -7.20 22.01
C LEU A 882 1.16 -7.39 21.80
N ARG A 883 0.74 -8.46 21.08
CA ARG A 883 -0.68 -8.74 20.84
C ARG A 883 -1.44 -9.00 22.14
N ASP A 884 -0.82 -9.69 23.07
CA ASP A 884 -1.39 -10.01 24.38
C ASP A 884 -1.54 -8.72 25.22
N SER A 885 -0.56 -7.81 25.20
CA SER A 885 -0.66 -6.48 25.86
C SER A 885 -1.69 -5.52 25.23
N LEU A 886 -2.01 -5.70 23.94
CA LEU A 886 -2.99 -4.89 23.22
C LEU A 886 -4.40 -5.51 23.23
N ASP A 887 -4.61 -6.60 23.96
CA ASP A 887 -5.90 -7.26 24.07
C ASP A 887 -6.80 -6.60 25.12
N THR A 888 -7.51 -5.55 24.71
CA THR A 888 -8.44 -4.80 25.57
C THR A 888 -9.79 -5.52 25.80
N THR A 889 -9.90 -6.82 25.51
CA THR A 889 -11.16 -7.55 25.68
C THR A 889 -11.27 -8.07 27.12
N PRO A 890 -12.39 -7.85 27.84
CA PRO A 890 -12.58 -8.43 29.16
C PRO A 890 -12.40 -9.95 29.14
N VAL A 891 -11.52 -10.46 29.99
CA VAL A 891 -11.44 -11.88 30.30
C VAL A 891 -12.50 -12.15 31.36
N VAL A 892 -13.45 -13.03 31.04
CA VAL A 892 -14.19 -13.73 32.09
C VAL A 892 -13.25 -14.84 32.55
N GLU A 893 -12.74 -14.73 33.78
CA GLU A 893 -12.21 -15.89 34.47
C GLU A 893 -13.40 -16.82 34.70
N ASP A 894 -13.37 -18.02 34.10
CA ASP A 894 -14.32 -19.08 34.42
C ASP A 894 -14.05 -19.52 35.87
N SER A 895 -14.74 -18.86 36.80
CA SER A 895 -14.64 -19.13 38.23
C SER A 895 -15.50 -20.34 38.60
N ASP A 896 -15.08 -21.53 38.18
CA ASP A 896 -15.60 -22.80 38.69
C ASP A 896 -14.46 -23.84 38.81
N GLU A 897 -14.51 -24.59 39.92
CA GLU A 897 -13.66 -25.75 40.23
C GLU A 897 -12.14 -25.54 40.45
N ASP A 898 -11.76 -24.67 41.40
CA ASP A 898 -10.61 -24.99 42.28
C ASP A 898 -10.70 -24.36 43.69
N SER A 899 -11.81 -24.64 44.39
CA SER A 899 -12.00 -24.28 45.80
C SER A 899 -12.26 -25.50 46.69
N ALA A 900 -11.37 -26.51 46.58
CA ALA A 900 -11.46 -27.75 47.37
C ALA A 900 -10.09 -28.36 47.72
N GLY A 901 -9.17 -27.59 48.32
CA GLY A 901 -7.95 -28.17 48.90
C GLY A 901 -6.95 -27.15 49.45
N GLY A 902 -6.69 -27.18 50.77
CA GLY A 902 -5.55 -26.46 51.36
C GLY A 902 -5.85 -25.51 52.51
N ASN A 903 -6.61 -25.95 53.54
CA ASN A 903 -6.56 -25.29 54.84
C ASN A 903 -6.11 -26.30 55.90
N GLU A 904 -4.84 -26.23 56.30
CA GLU A 904 -4.27 -27.10 57.32
C GLU A 904 -4.77 -26.70 58.71
N SER A 905 -5.52 -27.60 59.37
CA SER A 905 -5.80 -27.48 60.80
C SER A 905 -5.71 -28.85 61.49
N LEU A 906 -4.77 -28.96 62.41
CA LEU A 906 -4.47 -30.15 63.21
C LEU A 906 -5.65 -30.59 64.09
N THR A 907 -5.95 -31.89 64.16
CA THR A 907 -6.00 -32.73 65.38
C THR A 907 -6.46 -34.19 65.10
N PRO A 908 -6.22 -35.18 66.02
CA PRO A 908 -6.00 -36.58 65.62
C PRO A 908 -6.99 -37.65 66.19
N ASN A 909 -6.77 -38.91 65.76
CA ASN A 909 -7.34 -40.19 66.25
C ASN A 909 -8.84 -40.41 65.91
N SER A 910 -9.31 -41.59 65.51
CA SER A 910 -9.03 -42.94 66.03
C SER A 910 -9.49 -44.07 65.08
N ASP A 911 -8.94 -45.28 65.24
CA ASP A 911 -9.59 -46.62 65.26
C ASP A 911 -10.85 -46.91 64.40
N SER A 912 -11.07 -48.08 63.77
CA SER A 912 -10.35 -49.37 63.66
C SER A 912 -11.21 -50.36 62.80
N ILE A 913 -10.80 -51.64 62.68
CA ILE A 913 -11.59 -52.81 62.17
C ILE A 913 -11.72 -52.85 60.62
N ALA A 914 -11.06 -53.76 59.86
CA ALA A 914 -11.27 -55.21 59.72
C ALA A 914 -12.61 -55.57 58.99
N GLU A 915 -12.75 -56.57 58.10
CA GLU A 915 -11.91 -57.73 57.76
C GLU A 915 -12.37 -58.38 56.41
N ILE A 916 -11.51 -59.20 55.79
CA ILE A 916 -11.79 -60.40 54.93
C ILE A 916 -12.42 -60.26 53.51
N GLY A 917 -11.65 -60.73 52.51
CA GLY A 917 -12.09 -61.66 51.45
C GLY A 917 -12.40 -61.08 50.05
N GLY A 918 -11.81 -61.53 48.95
CA GLY A 918 -10.72 -62.52 48.77
C GLY A 918 -10.55 -62.95 47.29
N ALA A 919 -9.43 -63.62 47.00
CA ALA A 919 -9.06 -64.32 45.74
C ALA A 919 -8.78 -63.49 44.46
N ASP A 920 -7.48 -63.40 44.12
CA ASP A 920 -6.83 -63.99 42.92
C ASP A 920 -7.61 -63.97 41.58
N THR A 921 -7.05 -63.59 40.41
CA THR A 921 -5.68 -63.84 39.92
C THR A 921 -5.28 -62.90 38.76
N GLU A 922 -3.96 -62.74 38.58
CA GLU A 922 -3.14 -62.56 37.35
C GLU A 922 -3.78 -63.02 36.00
N GLU A 923 -3.40 -62.60 34.78
CA GLU A 923 -2.21 -61.88 34.23
C GLU A 923 -2.55 -61.26 32.82
N GLU A 924 -1.56 -60.67 32.12
CA GLU A 924 -1.66 -60.02 30.77
C GLU A 924 -1.71 -61.02 29.55
N PRO A 925 -1.39 -60.71 28.26
CA PRO A 925 -1.77 -59.63 27.31
C PRO A 925 -2.26 -60.13 25.88
N VAL A 926 -2.72 -59.19 25.00
CA VAL A 926 -2.52 -59.02 23.51
C VAL A 926 -2.38 -60.26 22.56
N PRO A 927 -3.14 -60.41 21.42
CA PRO A 927 -2.64 -60.00 20.06
C PRO A 927 -3.68 -59.70 18.93
N GLU A 928 -3.18 -59.49 17.69
CA GLU A 928 -3.83 -59.09 16.42
C GLU A 928 -4.22 -60.27 15.47
N GLU A 929 -4.75 -59.94 14.27
CA GLU A 929 -4.85 -60.68 12.96
C GLU A 929 -6.21 -61.29 12.46
N ASP A 930 -6.76 -60.65 11.40
CA ASP A 930 -7.14 -61.11 10.03
C ASP A 930 -8.36 -62.03 9.60
N GLU A 931 -8.65 -61.93 8.27
CA GLU A 931 -9.55 -62.68 7.31
C GLU A 931 -11.07 -62.32 7.22
N GLU A 932 -11.63 -61.76 6.12
CA GLU A 932 -12.10 -62.32 4.79
C GLU A 932 -13.54 -62.96 4.81
N LEU A 933 -14.46 -62.93 3.79
CA LEU A 933 -14.55 -62.38 2.40
C LEU A 933 -16.05 -62.32 1.90
N LEU A 934 -16.29 -62.14 0.57
CA LEU A 934 -17.52 -62.42 -0.25
C LEU A 934 -18.64 -61.32 -0.35
N GLU A 935 -18.86 -60.65 -1.50
CA GLU A 935 -19.71 -60.96 -2.70
C GLU A 935 -21.16 -60.38 -2.63
N ASP A 936 -21.86 -59.88 -3.67
CA ASP A 936 -21.58 -59.48 -5.08
C ASP A 936 -22.81 -58.66 -5.66
N PHE A 937 -22.79 -58.29 -6.97
CA PHE A 937 -23.89 -57.83 -7.88
C PHE A 937 -24.16 -56.31 -8.15
N THR A 938 -23.58 -55.80 -9.28
CA THR A 938 -24.21 -55.26 -10.54
C THR A 938 -25.58 -54.52 -10.56
N GLU A 939 -25.98 -53.68 -11.53
CA GLU A 939 -25.36 -52.75 -12.53
C GLU A 939 -26.51 -52.06 -13.33
N TRP A 940 -26.29 -50.86 -13.95
CA TRP A 940 -27.08 -50.23 -15.07
C TRP A 940 -28.58 -49.81 -14.81
N GLU A 941 -29.25 -48.90 -15.55
CA GLU A 941 -28.89 -47.98 -16.67
C GLU A 941 -29.79 -46.71 -16.73
N LEU A 942 -29.57 -45.81 -17.72
CA LEU A 942 -30.27 -44.53 -17.95
C LEU A 942 -31.64 -44.62 -18.66
N THR A 943 -32.51 -43.61 -18.49
CA THR A 943 -33.31 -42.83 -19.50
C THR A 943 -34.37 -41.98 -18.76
N ALA A 944 -34.79 -40.74 -19.08
CA ALA A 944 -35.06 -39.94 -20.29
C ALA A 944 -36.57 -39.86 -20.66
N ALA A 945 -37.07 -38.62 -20.90
CA ALA A 945 -38.47 -38.23 -21.25
C ALA A 945 -39.56 -38.44 -20.15
N GLY A 946 -40.66 -37.67 -20.07
CA GLY A 946 -41.05 -36.43 -20.77
C GLY A 946 -42.58 -36.15 -20.71
N VAL A 947 -43.00 -34.89 -20.99
CA VAL A 947 -44.35 -34.44 -21.45
C VAL A 947 -45.53 -34.37 -20.44
N GLY A 948 -46.36 -33.31 -20.60
CA GLY A 948 -47.71 -33.11 -19.98
C GLY A 948 -47.70 -32.00 -18.90
N ARG A 949 -48.20 -30.77 -19.08
CA ARG A 949 -49.24 -30.12 -19.92
C ARG A 949 -50.68 -30.23 -19.37
N ASP A 950 -51.20 -29.06 -18.99
CA ASP A 950 -52.60 -28.59 -18.81
C ASP A 950 -53.59 -29.43 -17.99
N ASP A 951 -54.08 -28.87 -16.87
CA ASP A 951 -55.52 -28.54 -16.73
C ASP A 951 -55.83 -27.53 -15.58
N GLN A 952 -56.83 -26.68 -15.82
CA GLN A 952 -57.48 -25.74 -14.88
C GLN A 952 -58.70 -26.45 -14.19
N PRO A 953 -59.68 -25.81 -13.47
CA PRO A 953 -59.87 -24.40 -13.07
C PRO A 953 -60.34 -24.16 -11.60
N THR A 954 -60.47 -22.89 -11.18
CA THR A 954 -61.67 -22.33 -10.49
C THR A 954 -61.59 -20.80 -10.28
N ASP A 955 -61.92 -20.08 -11.36
CA ASP A 955 -62.91 -19.00 -11.53
C ASP A 955 -63.39 -18.03 -10.39
N SER A 956 -63.95 -16.90 -10.86
CA SER A 956 -64.59 -15.74 -10.19
C SER A 956 -63.64 -14.76 -9.46
N GLY A 957 -63.67 -13.44 -9.68
CA GLY A 957 -64.54 -12.53 -10.46
C GLY A 957 -64.71 -11.21 -9.66
N GLU A 958 -64.89 -9.99 -10.19
CA GLU A 958 -65.03 -9.44 -11.54
C GLU A 958 -64.42 -8.00 -11.60
N ASP A 959 -64.34 -7.44 -12.81
CA ASP A 959 -64.02 -6.03 -13.20
C ASP A 959 -65.15 -5.03 -12.74
N PRO A 960 -65.21 -3.70 -13.06
CA PRO A 960 -64.47 -2.95 -14.11
C PRO A 960 -63.90 -1.55 -13.79
N GLY A 961 -62.82 -1.20 -14.50
CA GLY A 961 -62.75 -0.04 -15.42
C GLY A 961 -62.92 1.42 -14.94
N GLY A 962 -61.91 2.26 -15.19
CA GLY A 962 -61.98 3.73 -15.12
C GLY A 962 -60.90 4.42 -15.99
N SER A 963 -61.29 5.41 -16.80
CA SER A 963 -60.48 5.99 -17.90
C SER A 963 -59.96 7.42 -17.65
N ASN A 964 -59.06 7.89 -18.54
CA ASN A 964 -58.48 9.25 -18.64
C ASN A 964 -57.45 9.62 -17.54
N GLY A 965 -56.32 10.29 -17.80
CA GLY A 965 -55.75 10.85 -19.03
C GLY A 965 -56.05 12.35 -19.23
N TYR A 966 -55.09 13.25 -18.96
CA TYR A 966 -54.92 14.52 -19.69
C TYR A 966 -53.54 15.18 -19.46
N ARG A 967 -53.15 16.08 -20.39
CA ARG A 967 -51.87 16.79 -20.51
C ARG A 967 -51.84 18.16 -19.78
N GLY A 968 -50.62 18.66 -19.54
CA GLY A 968 -50.29 20.08 -19.28
C GLY A 968 -49.36 20.23 -18.06
N GLY A 969 -48.19 20.89 -18.08
CA GLY A 969 -47.53 21.65 -19.15
C GLY A 969 -47.73 23.17 -19.02
N ASP A 970 -46.88 23.86 -18.26
CA ASP A 970 -46.31 25.15 -18.70
C ASP A 970 -45.04 25.58 -17.88
N ARG A 971 -44.42 26.68 -18.32
CA ARG A 971 -43.12 27.26 -17.93
C ARG A 971 -43.23 28.39 -16.90
N ALA A 972 -42.19 28.55 -16.05
CA ALA A 972 -41.53 29.82 -15.68
C ALA A 972 -40.30 29.48 -14.78
N ARG A 973 -39.06 29.97 -14.96
CA ARG A 973 -38.48 31.33 -15.02
C ARG A 973 -38.57 32.15 -13.71
N GLY A 974 -37.40 32.56 -13.18
CA GLY A 974 -37.23 33.50 -12.04
C GLY A 974 -36.22 32.94 -11.02
N VAL A 975 -34.90 33.09 -11.19
CA VAL A 975 -34.08 34.29 -10.85
C VAL A 975 -34.02 34.58 -9.35
N SER A 976 -32.98 34.03 -8.70
CA SER A 976 -32.14 34.67 -7.68
C SER A 976 -30.90 33.83 -7.45
#